data_AF-A0A9R0TQG6-F1
#
_entry.id   AF-A0A9R0TQG6-F1
#
_cell.length_a   1.000
_cell.length_b   1.000
_cell.length_c   1.000
_cell.angle_alpha   90.00
_cell.angle_beta   90.00
_cell.angle_gamma   90.00
#
_symmetry.space_group_name_H-M   'P 1'
#
loop_
_entity.id
_entity.type
_entity.pdbx_description
1 polymer ?
#
loop_
_entity_poly.entity_id
_entity_poly.type
_entity_poly.pdbx_seq_one_letter_code
_entity_poly.pdbx_strand_id
1 'polypeptide(L)'
;MSQDKSREFLHSGNDKDKFKFFFKATLLQQVNELLETIRDQLNNADSVVQELEKSIKPVMRELDELREKIKNMEHIEEIAHDIDNLKKKLAWSWVYEVDQQIEEQTVRLQKLKERIPACQERIDRNTVVIDDLKKELTEKEELVRSLGDKTHEVTNMKKSMEDNIAEVVKLKIELEAEHERGTRTLEKMNGRLKQMQAQLRDFQMQHMQFTQAEASQIEEDMQNIQRDIDYLDSNVTRLREEEKEFSEELSGIQKSISDIAKEIAESDKRILQLKSHMDGLQQRQSNTVTAFGGQKVLKLLQLIESNHGRFKSPPIGPIGAHLQLASESWSVAVDCACGGLLDAFIVSCHKDLQVLRECAGRVYYNNLRIIVYDFTRQRLVIPDGSLPTTEHPTVLSVIQSENHTVLNVLVDQGHAERQVLVRDYEVGKSVAFDHRMRNIKEVYTSDGFRMFSRGSVQTILPPNKRPRPERWCSSPAEKIAELKNEADGIQRTISEKNAQRRKLVNDRSNLEQKIANLKRKREPEERHLMNKKVQLEDAKRATAENNRHAAVDTTELEEDIKEEKNNIEQRELSLQKTNVKLSAALREVNDRRMAFKTFMDSVNEERLHFSSANDELDLVKRKIDAAQQEKTHYEGVMTTKVLPDIKTAEAEYADLQQRRQEYFKKASIICSESDMEALSHVAGSTPEQLSAKINRLKQRFDQESRKIC
;
A
#
# COMPACT_ATOMS: atom_id res chain seq x y z
N MET A 1 -121.02 -21.22 -97.91
CA MET A 1 -121.44 -22.38 -98.73
C MET A 1 -122.15 -21.83 -99.97
N SER A 2 -121.72 -22.23 -101.18
CA SER A 2 -122.36 -21.86 -102.47
C SER A 2 -123.45 -22.88 -102.82
N GLN A 3 -124.53 -22.44 -103.48
CA GLN A 3 -125.71 -23.23 -103.85
C GLN A 3 -125.37 -24.53 -104.62
N ASP A 4 -124.27 -24.52 -105.39
CA ASP A 4 -123.81 -25.68 -106.14
C ASP A 4 -123.24 -26.81 -105.25
N LYS A 5 -122.62 -26.46 -104.11
CA LYS A 5 -122.06 -27.44 -103.17
C LYS A 5 -123.12 -28.17 -102.34
N SER A 6 -124.29 -27.56 -102.15
CA SER A 6 -125.43 -28.22 -101.52
C SER A 6 -126.08 -29.25 -102.45
N ARG A 7 -125.94 -29.07 -103.77
CA ARG A 7 -126.50 -29.95 -104.80
C ARG A 7 -125.67 -31.22 -104.98
N GLU A 8 -124.34 -31.13 -104.87
CA GLU A 8 -123.45 -32.30 -104.84
C GLU A 8 -123.65 -33.18 -103.59
N PHE A 9 -123.93 -32.58 -102.43
CA PHE A 9 -124.16 -33.29 -101.17
C PHE A 9 -125.39 -34.24 -101.21
N LEU A 10 -126.42 -33.90 -101.99
CA LEU A 10 -127.64 -34.71 -102.14
C LEU A 10 -127.53 -35.83 -103.18
N HIS A 11 -126.54 -35.78 -104.08
CA HIS A 11 -126.36 -36.75 -105.17
C HIS A 11 -125.15 -37.70 -104.99
N SER A 12 -124.28 -37.47 -104.00
CA SER A 12 -123.19 -38.40 -103.66
C SER A 12 -123.69 -39.53 -102.74
N GLY A 13 -123.80 -40.75 -103.26
CA GLY A 13 -124.25 -41.95 -102.53
C GLY A 13 -123.22 -42.62 -101.61
N ASN A 14 -122.13 -41.94 -101.22
CA ASN A 14 -121.03 -42.52 -100.45
C ASN A 14 -120.76 -41.72 -99.16
N ASP A 15 -120.70 -42.41 -98.00
CA ASP A 15 -120.66 -41.77 -96.68
C ASP A 15 -119.36 -40.98 -96.41
N LYS A 16 -118.24 -41.38 -97.01
CA LYS A 16 -116.97 -40.64 -96.90
C LYS A 16 -117.02 -39.25 -97.55
N ASP A 17 -117.79 -39.11 -98.63
CA ASP A 17 -117.91 -37.84 -99.35
C ASP A 17 -118.81 -36.87 -98.58
N LYS A 18 -119.88 -37.38 -97.95
CA LYS A 18 -120.72 -36.59 -97.02
C LYS A 18 -119.90 -36.07 -95.83
N PHE A 19 -119.02 -36.90 -95.25
CA PHE A 19 -118.11 -36.45 -94.19
C PHE A 19 -117.13 -35.37 -94.68
N LYS A 20 -116.52 -35.54 -95.86
CA LYS A 20 -115.64 -34.51 -96.45
C LYS A 20 -116.37 -33.18 -96.68
N PHE A 21 -117.59 -33.23 -97.22
CA PHE A 21 -118.39 -32.03 -97.43
C PHE A 21 -118.82 -31.37 -96.13
N PHE A 22 -119.23 -32.15 -95.13
CA PHE A 22 -119.54 -31.63 -93.79
C PHE A 22 -118.29 -31.01 -93.13
N PHE A 23 -117.15 -31.69 -93.15
CA PHE A 23 -115.86 -31.23 -92.62
C PHE A 23 -115.38 -29.93 -93.29
N LYS A 24 -115.67 -29.76 -94.58
CA LYS A 24 -115.38 -28.53 -95.33
C LYS A 24 -116.42 -27.42 -95.11
N ALA A 25 -117.71 -27.76 -95.00
CA ALA A 25 -118.81 -26.82 -94.80
C ALA A 25 -118.85 -26.23 -93.38
N THR A 26 -118.44 -27.02 -92.39
CA THR A 26 -118.30 -26.61 -90.97
C THR A 26 -117.02 -25.83 -90.69
N LEU A 27 -116.22 -25.52 -91.72
CA LEU A 27 -114.93 -24.81 -91.63
C LEU A 27 -113.88 -25.55 -90.77
N LEU A 28 -114.16 -26.75 -90.28
CA LEU A 28 -113.25 -27.60 -89.50
C LEU A 28 -111.95 -27.89 -90.27
N GLN A 29 -112.02 -28.02 -91.59
CA GLN A 29 -110.83 -28.13 -92.44
C GLN A 29 -109.91 -26.88 -92.34
N GLN A 30 -110.48 -25.68 -92.43
CA GLN A 30 -109.69 -24.44 -92.34
C GLN A 30 -109.08 -24.26 -90.94
N VAL A 31 -109.80 -24.64 -89.89
CA VAL A 31 -109.28 -24.62 -88.52
C VAL A 31 -108.09 -25.58 -88.37
N ASN A 32 -108.16 -26.78 -88.95
CA ASN A 32 -107.06 -27.74 -88.88
C ASN A 32 -105.82 -27.26 -89.66
N GLU A 33 -105.99 -26.70 -90.86
CA GLU A 33 -104.89 -26.12 -91.66
C GLU A 33 -104.26 -24.91 -90.95
N LEU A 34 -105.06 -24.05 -90.31
CA LEU A 34 -104.57 -22.94 -89.47
C LEU A 34 -103.82 -23.45 -88.25
N LEU A 35 -104.31 -24.49 -87.57
CA LEU A 35 -103.65 -25.09 -86.40
C LEU A 35 -102.32 -25.75 -86.78
N GLU A 36 -102.23 -26.41 -87.93
CA GLU A 36 -100.97 -26.96 -88.46
C GLU A 36 -99.99 -25.83 -88.80
N THR A 37 -100.45 -24.78 -89.49
CA THR A 37 -99.61 -23.62 -89.82
C THR A 37 -99.11 -22.91 -88.56
N ILE A 38 -99.96 -22.71 -87.56
CA ILE A 38 -99.58 -22.12 -86.27
C ILE A 38 -98.58 -23.03 -85.58
N ARG A 39 -98.79 -24.35 -85.57
CA ARG A 39 -97.87 -25.31 -84.95
C ARG A 39 -96.49 -25.30 -85.61
N ASP A 40 -96.43 -25.22 -86.94
CA ASP A 40 -95.16 -25.08 -87.68
C ASP A 40 -94.48 -23.74 -87.41
N GLN A 41 -95.25 -22.64 -87.35
CA GLN A 41 -94.72 -21.33 -86.94
C GLN A 41 -94.19 -21.34 -85.51
N LEU A 42 -94.87 -22.03 -84.59
CA LEU A 42 -94.48 -22.15 -83.18
C LEU A 42 -93.20 -23.00 -83.04
N ASN A 43 -93.10 -24.11 -83.77
CA ASN A 43 -91.89 -24.93 -83.82
C ASN A 43 -90.70 -24.16 -84.41
N ASN A 44 -90.93 -23.38 -85.47
CA ASN A 44 -89.89 -22.52 -86.06
C ASN A 44 -89.47 -21.39 -85.10
N ALA A 45 -90.42 -20.77 -84.40
CA ALA A 45 -90.12 -19.76 -83.38
C ALA A 45 -89.33 -20.36 -82.21
N ASP A 46 -89.71 -21.54 -81.70
CA ASP A 46 -89.00 -22.25 -80.64
C ASP A 46 -87.58 -22.65 -81.08
N SER A 47 -87.41 -23.09 -82.32
CA SER A 47 -86.08 -23.34 -82.91
C SER A 47 -85.20 -22.09 -82.89
N VAL A 48 -85.74 -20.94 -83.34
CA VAL A 48 -85.03 -19.66 -83.34
C VAL A 48 -84.69 -19.22 -81.91
N VAL A 49 -85.61 -19.38 -80.95
CA VAL A 49 -85.36 -19.06 -79.54
C VAL A 49 -84.25 -19.94 -78.97
N GLN A 50 -84.25 -21.25 -79.25
CA GLN A 50 -83.19 -22.15 -78.78
C GLN A 50 -81.81 -21.83 -79.39
N GLU A 51 -81.75 -21.44 -80.67
CA GLU A 51 -80.51 -20.99 -81.29
C GLU A 51 -80.01 -19.69 -80.68
N LEU A 52 -80.90 -18.72 -80.45
CA LEU A 52 -80.56 -17.48 -79.76
C LEU A 52 -80.09 -17.74 -78.33
N GLU A 53 -80.76 -18.58 -77.55
CA GLU A 53 -80.32 -18.98 -76.21
C GLU A 53 -78.94 -19.67 -76.23
N LYS A 54 -78.68 -20.54 -77.21
CA LYS A 54 -77.36 -21.16 -77.39
C LYS A 54 -76.29 -20.12 -77.72
N SER A 55 -76.62 -19.09 -78.50
CA SER A 55 -75.70 -18.00 -78.85
C SER A 55 -75.44 -17.02 -77.69
N ILE A 56 -76.40 -16.82 -76.78
CA ILE A 56 -76.27 -15.93 -75.62
C ILE A 56 -75.44 -16.57 -74.49
N LYS A 57 -75.54 -17.88 -74.28
CA LYS A 57 -74.78 -18.60 -73.24
C LYS A 57 -73.25 -18.33 -73.23
N PRO A 58 -72.50 -18.37 -74.35
CA PRO A 58 -71.08 -18.02 -74.35
C PRO A 58 -70.85 -16.55 -73.98
N VAL A 59 -71.67 -15.63 -74.50
CA VAL A 59 -71.58 -14.18 -74.19
C VAL A 59 -71.81 -13.90 -72.70
N MET A 60 -72.75 -14.60 -72.06
CA MET A 60 -72.97 -14.49 -70.61
C MET A 60 -71.76 -14.99 -69.80
N ARG A 61 -71.13 -16.11 -70.20
CA ARG A 61 -69.92 -16.61 -69.55
C ARG A 61 -68.75 -15.64 -69.70
N GLU A 62 -68.57 -15.08 -70.89
CA GLU A 62 -67.55 -14.05 -71.14
C GLU A 62 -67.80 -12.80 -70.28
N LEU A 63 -69.06 -12.40 -70.09
CA LEU A 63 -69.42 -11.27 -69.24
C LEU A 63 -69.11 -11.54 -67.76
N ASP A 64 -69.44 -12.73 -67.26
CA ASP A 64 -69.12 -13.13 -65.88
C ASP A 64 -67.60 -13.22 -65.65
N GLU A 65 -66.84 -13.78 -66.61
CA GLU A 65 -65.37 -13.81 -66.56
C GLU A 65 -64.77 -12.39 -66.58
N LEU A 66 -65.32 -11.47 -67.39
CA LEU A 66 -64.89 -10.07 -67.42
C LEU A 66 -65.20 -9.34 -66.10
N ARG A 67 -66.36 -9.61 -65.48
CA ARG A 67 -66.71 -9.06 -64.17
C ARG A 67 -65.77 -9.53 -63.07
N GLU A 68 -65.41 -10.81 -63.05
CA GLU A 68 -64.41 -11.33 -62.11
C GLU A 68 -63.02 -10.71 -62.34
N LYS A 69 -62.61 -10.53 -63.61
CA LYS A 69 -61.37 -9.83 -63.95
C LYS A 69 -61.35 -8.38 -63.49
N ILE A 70 -62.45 -7.63 -63.67
CA ILE A 70 -62.58 -6.25 -63.18
C ILE A 70 -62.46 -6.20 -61.66
N LYS A 71 -63.18 -7.07 -60.95
CA LYS A 71 -63.13 -7.13 -59.48
C LYS A 71 -61.73 -7.46 -58.95
N ASN A 72 -61.02 -8.37 -59.63
CA ASN A 72 -59.63 -8.68 -59.28
C ASN A 72 -58.69 -7.50 -59.58
N MET A 73 -58.93 -6.75 -60.66
CA MET A 73 -58.16 -5.55 -60.99
C MET A 73 -58.36 -4.44 -59.95
N GLU A 74 -59.60 -4.20 -59.51
CA GLU A 74 -59.91 -3.27 -58.42
C GLU A 74 -59.16 -3.65 -57.13
N HIS A 75 -59.11 -4.94 -56.78
CA HIS A 75 -58.37 -5.39 -55.60
C HIS A 75 -56.84 -5.20 -55.74
N ILE A 76 -56.29 -5.39 -56.94
CA ILE A 76 -54.88 -5.12 -57.21
C ILE A 76 -54.58 -3.62 -57.09
N GLU A 77 -55.47 -2.75 -57.55
CA GLU A 77 -55.34 -1.30 -57.40
C GLU A 77 -55.41 -0.87 -55.93
N GLU A 78 -56.29 -1.46 -55.12
CA GLU A 78 -56.33 -1.26 -53.67
C GLU A 78 -55.00 -1.66 -53.00
N ILE A 79 -54.45 -2.84 -53.33
CA ILE A 79 -53.17 -3.30 -52.79
C ILE A 79 -52.02 -2.37 -53.25
N ALA A 80 -52.03 -1.89 -54.49
CA ALA A 80 -51.04 -0.94 -54.98
C ALA A 80 -51.09 0.39 -54.21
N HIS A 81 -52.31 0.89 -53.95
CA HIS A 81 -52.54 2.09 -53.17
C HIS A 81 -52.05 1.93 -51.71
N ASP A 82 -52.36 0.79 -51.09
CA ASP A 82 -51.87 0.45 -49.74
C ASP A 82 -50.34 0.36 -49.67
N ILE A 83 -49.70 -0.22 -50.69
CA ILE A 83 -48.24 -0.28 -50.79
C ILE A 83 -47.65 1.14 -50.89
N ASP A 84 -48.26 2.03 -51.68
CA ASP A 84 -47.81 3.42 -51.80
C ASP A 84 -47.94 4.19 -50.49
N ASN A 85 -49.10 4.08 -49.82
CA ASN A 85 -49.32 4.69 -48.51
C ASN A 85 -48.35 4.16 -47.45
N LEU A 86 -48.05 2.86 -47.45
CA LEU A 86 -47.07 2.28 -46.53
C LEU A 86 -45.64 2.71 -46.85
N LYS A 87 -45.27 2.92 -48.12
CA LYS A 87 -43.96 3.49 -48.49
C LYS A 87 -43.80 4.91 -47.97
N LYS A 88 -44.85 5.74 -48.06
CA LYS A 88 -44.86 7.10 -47.49
C LYS A 88 -44.71 7.05 -45.96
N LYS A 89 -45.45 6.17 -45.29
CA LYS A 89 -45.32 5.90 -43.84
C LYS A 89 -43.92 5.43 -43.45
N LEU A 90 -43.32 4.53 -44.21
CA LEU A 90 -41.97 4.03 -43.97
C LEU A 90 -40.91 5.13 -44.12
N ALA A 91 -41.03 6.00 -45.11
CA ALA A 91 -40.06 7.07 -45.34
C ALA A 91 -39.99 8.04 -44.15
N TRP A 92 -41.14 8.43 -43.61
CA TRP A 92 -41.22 9.35 -42.48
C TRP A 92 -41.00 8.68 -41.12
N SER A 93 -41.26 7.37 -40.98
CA SER A 93 -40.95 6.66 -39.72
C SER A 93 -39.45 6.68 -39.40
N TRP A 94 -38.57 6.66 -40.40
CA TRP A 94 -37.11 6.81 -40.19
C TRP A 94 -36.72 8.18 -39.65
N VAL A 95 -37.44 9.24 -40.03
CA VAL A 95 -37.22 10.59 -39.51
C VAL A 95 -37.66 10.67 -38.06
N TYR A 96 -38.87 10.18 -37.76
CA TYR A 96 -39.41 10.20 -36.39
C TYR A 96 -38.62 9.32 -35.41
N GLU A 97 -38.08 8.18 -35.86
CA GLU A 97 -37.20 7.36 -35.03
C GLU A 97 -35.90 8.10 -34.68
N VAL A 98 -35.28 8.79 -35.64
CA VAL A 98 -34.10 9.61 -35.36
C VAL A 98 -34.45 10.81 -34.48
N ASP A 99 -35.64 11.41 -34.63
CA ASP A 99 -36.12 12.51 -33.76
C ASP A 99 -36.27 12.05 -32.32
N GLN A 100 -36.81 10.86 -32.10
CA GLN A 100 -36.87 10.24 -30.77
C GLN A 100 -35.46 10.02 -30.21
N GLN A 101 -34.53 9.49 -31.01
CA GLN A 101 -33.13 9.29 -30.59
C GLN A 101 -32.44 10.62 -30.24
N ILE A 102 -32.73 11.70 -30.98
CA ILE A 102 -32.22 13.05 -30.69
C ILE A 102 -32.76 13.57 -29.37
N GLU A 103 -34.05 13.37 -29.08
CA GLU A 103 -34.66 13.80 -27.81
C GLU A 103 -34.08 13.04 -26.62
N GLU A 104 -33.97 11.70 -26.72
CA GLU A 104 -33.32 10.85 -25.71
C GLU A 104 -31.88 11.29 -25.45
N GLN A 105 -31.11 11.56 -26.51
CA GLN A 105 -29.73 12.04 -26.38
C GLN A 105 -29.67 13.47 -25.82
N THR A 106 -30.63 14.34 -26.12
CA THR A 106 -30.70 15.70 -25.55
C THR A 106 -30.88 15.64 -24.03
N VAL A 107 -31.79 14.79 -23.55
CA VAL A 107 -32.01 14.57 -22.11
C VAL A 107 -30.75 13.99 -21.46
N ARG A 108 -30.08 13.04 -22.13
CA ARG A 108 -28.81 12.47 -21.63
C ARG A 108 -27.72 13.54 -21.52
N LEU A 109 -27.60 14.40 -22.52
CA LEU A 109 -26.59 15.46 -22.60
C LEU A 109 -26.82 16.54 -21.52
N GLN A 110 -28.08 16.91 -21.25
CA GLN A 110 -28.43 17.78 -20.12
C GLN A 110 -27.99 17.18 -18.78
N LYS A 111 -28.34 15.92 -18.50
CA LYS A 111 -27.91 15.22 -17.27
C LYS A 111 -26.39 15.13 -17.14
N LEU A 112 -25.68 14.94 -18.25
CA LEU A 112 -24.22 14.95 -18.24
C LEU A 112 -23.64 16.35 -17.97
N LYS A 113 -24.23 17.40 -18.55
CA LYS A 113 -23.82 18.79 -18.31
C LYS A 113 -24.04 19.25 -16.88
N GLU A 114 -25.08 18.77 -16.19
CA GLU A 114 -25.31 19.01 -14.75
C GLU A 114 -24.19 18.46 -13.85
N ARG A 115 -23.40 17.49 -14.31
CA ARG A 115 -22.25 16.97 -13.55
C ARG A 115 -21.10 17.97 -13.47
N ILE A 116 -21.01 18.92 -14.40
CA ILE A 116 -19.97 19.97 -14.40
C ILE A 116 -20.10 20.88 -13.17
N PRO A 117 -21.24 21.58 -12.92
CA PRO A 117 -21.35 22.46 -11.77
C PRO A 117 -21.18 21.70 -10.45
N ALA A 118 -21.68 20.47 -10.35
CA ALA A 118 -21.49 19.64 -9.15
C ALA A 118 -20.01 19.30 -8.88
N CYS A 119 -19.23 18.96 -9.90
CA CYS A 119 -17.79 18.72 -9.74
C CYS A 119 -17.03 20.03 -9.47
N GLN A 120 -17.38 21.11 -10.16
CA GLN A 120 -16.74 22.41 -9.99
C GLN A 120 -16.95 22.96 -8.58
N GLU A 121 -18.17 22.85 -8.05
CA GLU A 121 -18.49 23.29 -6.70
C GLU A 121 -17.66 22.56 -5.64
N ARG A 122 -17.35 21.27 -5.82
CA ARG A 122 -16.44 20.53 -4.92
C ARG A 122 -14.99 21.00 -5.02
N ILE A 123 -14.52 21.31 -6.23
CA ILE A 123 -13.19 21.88 -6.46
C ILE A 123 -13.09 23.26 -5.79
N ASP A 124 -14.10 24.11 -5.95
CA ASP A 124 -14.14 25.47 -5.39
C ASP A 124 -14.18 25.43 -3.87
N ARG A 125 -15.06 24.60 -3.28
CA ARG A 125 -15.13 24.38 -1.83
C ARG A 125 -13.77 23.96 -1.26
N ASN A 126 -13.12 22.97 -1.86
CA ASN A 126 -11.80 22.52 -1.39
C ASN A 126 -10.72 23.59 -1.59
N THR A 127 -10.82 24.42 -2.62
CA THR A 127 -9.90 25.55 -2.84
C THR A 127 -10.01 26.59 -1.71
N VAL A 128 -11.24 26.94 -1.31
CA VAL A 128 -11.47 27.84 -0.16
C VAL A 128 -10.90 27.25 1.13
N VAL A 129 -11.17 25.96 1.39
CA VAL A 129 -10.63 25.26 2.58
C VAL A 129 -9.10 25.28 2.59
N ILE A 130 -8.46 25.04 1.45
CA ILE A 130 -7.00 25.10 1.32
C ILE A 130 -6.47 26.50 1.63
N ASP A 131 -7.12 27.54 1.12
CA ASP A 131 -6.67 28.93 1.33
C ASP A 131 -6.84 29.37 2.78
N ASP A 132 -7.93 28.97 3.46
CA ASP A 132 -8.11 29.24 4.88
C ASP A 132 -7.12 28.46 5.75
N LEU A 133 -6.87 27.19 5.44
CA LEU A 133 -5.85 26.39 6.13
C LEU A 133 -4.43 26.92 5.89
N LYS A 134 -4.14 27.51 4.72
CA LYS A 134 -2.85 28.17 4.45
C LYS A 134 -2.67 29.42 5.29
N LYS A 135 -3.72 30.21 5.52
CA LYS A 135 -3.66 31.36 6.45
C LYS A 135 -3.37 30.87 7.87
N GLU A 136 -4.10 29.85 8.33
CA GLU A 136 -3.85 29.21 9.63
C GLU A 136 -2.41 28.68 9.73
N LEU A 137 -1.89 28.07 8.65
CA LEU A 137 -0.50 27.61 8.59
C LEU A 137 0.48 28.77 8.77
N THR A 138 0.30 29.90 8.08
CA THR A 138 1.19 31.05 8.22
C THR A 138 1.21 31.61 9.64
N GLU A 139 0.04 31.71 10.29
CA GLU A 139 -0.07 32.17 11.67
C GLU A 139 0.64 31.21 12.64
N LYS A 140 0.49 29.89 12.44
CA LYS A 140 1.15 28.86 13.25
C LYS A 140 2.66 28.80 13.00
N GLU A 141 3.12 29.02 11.77
CA GLU A 141 4.55 29.09 11.44
C GLU A 141 5.22 30.30 12.12
N GLU A 142 4.54 31.45 12.15
CA GLU A 142 5.01 32.63 12.88
C GLU A 142 5.07 32.39 14.38
N LEU A 143 4.05 31.73 14.95
CA LEU A 143 4.04 31.35 16.36
C LEU A 143 5.22 30.42 16.68
N VAL A 144 5.43 29.35 15.91
CA VAL A 144 6.55 28.41 16.11
C VAL A 144 7.89 29.12 15.95
N ARG A 145 8.03 30.04 14.99
CA ARG A 145 9.25 30.86 14.83
C ARG A 145 9.52 31.71 16.07
N SER A 146 8.52 32.43 16.55
CA SER A 146 8.65 33.27 17.76
C SER A 146 9.01 32.47 19.01
N LEU A 147 8.48 31.26 19.15
CA LEU A 147 8.83 30.35 20.25
C LEU A 147 10.24 29.74 20.05
N GLY A 148 10.66 29.50 18.82
CA GLY A 148 12.00 29.05 18.47
C GLY A 148 13.08 30.08 18.82
N ASP A 149 12.79 31.36 18.58
CA ASP A 149 13.66 32.48 18.96
C ASP A 149 13.77 32.59 20.49
N LYS A 150 12.65 32.52 21.22
CA LYS A 150 12.65 32.44 22.69
C LYS A 150 13.44 31.25 23.22
N THR A 151 13.34 30.10 22.57
CA THR A 151 14.11 28.89 22.96
C THR A 151 15.62 29.12 22.81
N HIS A 152 16.06 29.86 21.78
CA HIS A 152 17.47 30.23 21.62
C HIS A 152 17.92 31.19 22.73
N GLU A 153 17.13 32.21 23.06
CA GLU A 153 17.41 33.14 24.17
C GLU A 153 17.53 32.40 25.50
N VAL A 154 16.60 31.50 25.78
CA VAL A 154 16.59 30.63 26.97
C VAL A 154 17.84 29.75 27.02
N THR A 155 18.29 29.21 25.89
CA THR A 155 19.50 28.37 25.82
C THR A 155 20.76 29.18 26.11
N ASN A 156 20.84 30.42 25.61
CA ASN A 156 21.93 31.34 25.93
C ASN A 156 21.93 31.73 27.41
N MET A 157 20.75 32.02 27.98
CA MET A 157 20.59 32.34 29.39
C MET A 157 20.99 31.16 30.29
N LYS A 158 20.61 29.93 29.93
CA LYS A 158 21.02 28.70 30.62
C LYS A 158 22.54 28.61 30.71
N LYS A 159 23.24 28.78 29.58
CA LYS A 159 24.70 28.71 29.52
C LYS A 159 25.34 29.80 30.38
N SER A 160 24.83 31.02 30.34
CA SER A 160 25.30 32.12 31.20
C SER A 160 25.12 31.80 32.69
N MET A 161 24.00 31.18 33.10
CA MET A 161 23.79 30.76 34.48
C MET A 161 24.72 29.61 34.91
N GLU A 162 24.98 28.65 34.03
CA GLU A 162 25.95 27.57 34.26
C GLU A 162 27.38 28.12 34.45
N ASP A 163 27.80 29.07 33.60
CA ASP A 163 29.10 29.74 33.69
C ASP A 163 29.23 30.54 35.00
N ASN A 164 28.19 31.28 35.38
CA ASN A 164 28.14 32.00 36.65
C ASN A 164 28.24 31.06 37.87
N ILE A 165 27.60 29.88 37.83
CA ILE A 165 27.73 28.89 38.91
C ILE A 165 29.16 28.34 38.95
N ALA A 166 29.77 28.06 37.80
CA ALA A 166 31.12 27.53 37.72
C ALA A 166 32.17 28.49 38.29
N GLU A 167 32.04 29.80 38.02
CA GLU A 167 32.93 30.83 38.56
C GLU A 167 32.90 30.88 40.09
N VAL A 168 31.72 30.78 40.67
CA VAL A 168 31.52 30.88 42.13
C VAL A 168 31.97 29.58 42.81
N VAL A 169 31.76 28.44 42.17
CA VAL A 169 32.31 27.16 42.64
C VAL A 169 33.84 27.18 42.61
N LYS A 170 34.46 27.78 41.58
CA LYS A 170 35.92 27.93 41.50
C LYS A 170 36.43 28.80 42.65
N LEU A 171 35.79 29.95 42.91
CA LEU A 171 36.12 30.83 44.02
C LEU A 171 35.97 30.13 45.38
N LYS A 172 34.94 29.29 45.54
CA LYS A 172 34.75 28.45 46.72
C LYS A 172 35.92 27.46 46.90
N ILE A 173 36.34 26.76 45.85
CA ILE A 173 37.48 25.82 45.90
C ILE A 173 38.78 26.54 46.26
N GLU A 174 39.02 27.73 45.72
CA GLU A 174 40.21 28.54 46.05
C GLU A 174 40.22 28.96 47.52
N LEU A 175 39.06 29.36 48.07
CA LEU A 175 38.90 29.68 49.49
C LEU A 175 39.04 28.45 50.40
N GLU A 176 38.54 27.27 50.00
CA GLU A 176 38.76 26.00 50.72
C GLU A 176 40.25 25.65 50.80
N ALA A 177 40.97 25.79 49.68
CA ALA A 177 42.41 25.55 49.63
C ALA A 177 43.22 26.58 50.42
N GLU A 178 42.79 27.85 50.47
CA GLU A 178 43.39 28.88 51.33
C GLU A 178 43.14 28.57 52.81
N HIS A 179 41.91 28.20 53.17
CA HIS A 179 41.56 27.81 54.54
C HIS A 179 42.39 26.61 54.99
N GLU A 180 42.49 25.54 54.19
CA GLU A 180 43.31 24.37 54.55
C GLU A 180 44.79 24.72 54.73
N ARG A 181 45.36 25.55 53.85
CA ARG A 181 46.75 26.01 53.98
C ARG A 181 46.94 26.81 55.26
N GLY A 182 45.99 27.66 55.59
CA GLY A 182 45.95 28.41 56.85
C GLY A 182 45.95 27.48 58.06
N THR A 183 45.06 26.48 58.09
CA THR A 183 44.91 25.53 59.20
C THR A 183 46.21 24.74 59.42
N ARG A 184 46.81 24.21 58.35
CA ARG A 184 48.08 23.46 58.44
C ARG A 184 49.24 24.32 58.95
N THR A 185 49.25 25.60 58.62
CA THR A 185 50.29 26.53 59.11
C THR A 185 50.11 26.79 60.60
N LEU A 186 48.86 26.94 61.03
CA LEU A 186 48.48 27.13 62.43
C LEU A 186 48.82 25.89 63.27
N GLU A 187 48.58 24.69 62.75
CA GLU A 187 48.99 23.43 63.38
C GLU A 187 50.51 23.33 63.56
N LYS A 188 51.29 23.76 62.57
CA LYS A 188 52.76 23.79 62.66
C LYS A 188 53.26 24.79 63.72
N MET A 189 52.69 26.00 63.74
CA MET A 189 53.01 27.02 64.77
C MET A 189 52.63 26.53 66.16
N ASN A 190 51.45 25.93 66.32
CA ASN A 190 51.01 25.35 67.58
C ASN A 190 51.87 24.13 68.00
N GLY A 191 52.38 23.36 67.04
CA GLY A 191 53.36 22.30 67.28
C GLY A 191 54.71 22.84 67.77
N ARG A 192 55.21 23.92 67.17
CA ARG A 192 56.45 24.61 67.59
C ARG A 192 56.31 25.21 68.98
N LEU A 193 55.17 25.86 69.25
CA LEU A 193 54.81 26.35 70.58
C LEU A 193 54.85 25.22 71.61
N LYS A 194 54.24 24.06 71.30
CA LYS A 194 54.26 22.87 72.18
C LYS A 194 55.68 22.32 72.39
N GLN A 195 56.55 22.39 71.39
CA GLN A 195 57.96 21.99 71.49
C GLN A 195 58.78 22.93 72.38
N MET A 196 58.68 24.24 72.19
CA MET A 196 59.32 25.25 73.07
C MET A 196 58.83 25.11 74.51
N GLN A 197 57.53 24.89 74.66
CA GLN A 197 56.91 24.58 75.94
C GLN A 197 57.35 23.23 76.53
N ALA A 198 57.71 22.24 75.70
CA ALA A 198 58.24 20.96 76.15
C ALA A 198 59.71 21.07 76.58
N GLN A 199 60.52 21.88 75.89
CA GLN A 199 61.90 22.18 76.29
C GLN A 199 61.95 22.91 77.65
N LEU A 200 60.98 23.79 77.91
CA LEU A 200 60.76 24.41 79.23
C LEU A 200 60.43 23.36 80.31
N ARG A 201 59.60 22.37 79.96
CA ARG A 201 59.16 21.29 80.86
C ARG A 201 60.25 20.25 81.12
N ASP A 202 61.08 19.91 80.14
CA ASP A 202 62.20 18.98 80.29
C ASP A 202 63.28 19.53 81.25
N PHE A 203 63.48 20.85 81.27
CA PHE A 203 64.32 21.55 82.25
C PHE A 203 63.74 21.49 83.69
N GLN A 204 62.41 21.40 83.80
CA GLN A 204 61.69 21.27 85.08
C GLN A 204 61.51 19.80 85.52
N MET A 205 61.65 18.83 84.60
CA MET A 205 61.37 17.41 84.83
C MET A 205 62.47 16.65 85.58
N GLN A 206 63.71 17.18 85.70
CA GLN A 206 64.73 16.59 86.57
C GLN A 206 64.39 16.69 88.07
N HIS A 207 63.44 17.54 88.47
CA HIS A 207 63.14 17.82 89.87
C HIS A 207 61.81 17.24 90.38
N MET A 208 61.08 16.47 89.57
CA MET A 208 59.72 16.02 89.90
C MET A 208 59.56 14.49 89.72
N GLN A 209 60.48 13.72 90.30
CA GLN A 209 60.13 12.34 90.71
C GLN A 209 59.29 12.43 91.99
N PHE A 210 58.21 11.65 92.02
CA PHE A 210 57.11 11.62 93.00
C PHE A 210 56.03 12.68 92.77
N THR A 211 54.94 12.27 92.10
CA THR A 211 53.71 11.90 92.82
C THR A 211 52.85 11.04 91.90
N GLN A 212 52.73 9.78 92.27
CA GLN A 212 52.10 8.68 91.55
C GLN A 212 50.74 8.40 92.20
N ALA A 213 49.68 9.05 91.71
CA ALA A 213 48.30 8.68 92.06
C ALA A 213 47.24 9.21 91.08
N GLU A 214 47.38 10.43 90.54
CA GLU A 214 46.35 11.01 89.64
C GLU A 214 46.51 10.63 88.15
N ALA A 215 47.69 10.16 87.73
CA ALA A 215 47.91 9.67 86.36
C ALA A 215 47.12 8.39 86.04
N SER A 216 46.84 7.56 87.06
CA SER A 216 46.20 6.26 86.86
C SER A 216 44.71 6.36 86.50
N GLN A 217 44.02 7.41 86.94
CA GLN A 217 42.59 7.58 86.66
C GLN A 217 42.35 8.13 85.25
N ILE A 218 43.22 9.05 84.80
CA ILE A 218 43.10 9.64 83.45
C ILE A 218 43.57 8.65 82.38
N GLU A 219 44.51 7.77 82.70
CA GLU A 219 44.94 6.69 81.82
C GLU A 219 43.86 5.61 81.66
N GLU A 220 43.08 5.33 82.72
CA GLU A 220 41.92 4.43 82.67
C GLU A 220 40.78 5.00 81.79
N ASP A 221 40.51 6.30 81.87
CA ASP A 221 39.52 6.99 81.02
C ASP A 221 39.95 7.04 79.54
N MET A 222 41.24 7.25 79.26
CA MET A 222 41.77 7.16 77.90
C MET A 222 41.67 5.74 77.33
N GLN A 223 41.89 4.72 78.13
CA GLN A 223 41.72 3.33 77.70
C GLN A 223 40.25 2.98 77.41
N ASN A 224 39.31 3.51 78.19
CA ASN A 224 37.88 3.32 77.93
C ASN A 224 37.45 3.98 76.61
N ILE A 225 37.89 5.21 76.34
CA ILE A 225 37.60 5.90 75.06
C ILE A 225 38.26 5.17 73.88
N GLN A 226 39.46 4.61 74.06
CA GLN A 226 40.13 3.82 73.02
C GLN A 226 39.36 2.52 72.71
N ARG A 227 38.85 1.81 73.73
CA ARG A 227 38.02 0.61 73.53
C ARG A 227 36.71 0.93 72.79
N ASP A 228 36.08 2.07 73.09
CA ASP A 228 34.90 2.56 72.37
C ASP A 228 35.22 2.85 70.89
N ILE A 229 36.37 3.46 70.60
CA ILE A 229 36.83 3.72 69.24
C ILE A 229 37.05 2.41 68.49
N ASP A 230 37.72 1.43 69.09
CA ASP A 230 38.02 0.15 68.44
C ASP A 230 36.73 -0.65 68.13
N TYR A 231 35.73 -0.59 69.03
CA TYR A 231 34.41 -1.18 68.80
C TYR A 231 33.63 -0.49 67.66
N LEU A 232 33.64 0.85 67.64
CA LEU A 232 32.97 1.62 66.59
C LEU A 232 33.67 1.49 65.22
N ASP A 233 35.00 1.43 65.21
CA ASP A 233 35.80 1.22 63.99
C ASP A 233 35.52 -0.17 63.40
N SER A 234 35.43 -1.21 64.25
CA SER A 234 35.04 -2.57 63.85
C SER A 234 33.61 -2.67 63.28
N ASN A 235 32.66 -1.91 63.82
CA ASN A 235 31.29 -1.88 63.30
C ASN A 235 31.19 -1.13 61.96
N VAL A 236 31.88 0.01 61.83
CA VAL A 236 31.95 0.78 60.58
C VAL A 236 32.62 -0.03 59.47
N THR A 237 33.71 -0.76 59.76
CA THR A 237 34.37 -1.62 58.77
C THR A 237 33.46 -2.76 58.32
N ARG A 238 32.77 -3.45 59.25
CA ARG A 238 31.76 -4.47 58.91
C ARG A 238 30.65 -3.93 58.01
N LEU A 239 30.07 -2.78 58.33
CA LEU A 239 29.02 -2.16 57.51
C LEU A 239 29.53 -1.72 56.12
N ARG A 240 30.80 -1.31 56.00
CA ARG A 240 31.44 -0.99 54.71
C ARG A 240 31.67 -2.24 53.85
N GLU A 241 32.06 -3.35 54.46
CA GLU A 241 32.24 -4.63 53.77
C GLU A 241 30.89 -5.17 53.24
N GLU A 242 29.84 -5.16 54.07
CA GLU A 242 28.47 -5.53 53.66
C GLU A 242 27.94 -4.63 52.53
N GLU A 243 28.19 -3.32 52.58
CA GLU A 243 27.81 -2.40 51.48
C GLU A 243 28.56 -2.71 50.18
N LYS A 244 29.85 -3.04 50.28
CA LYS A 244 30.69 -3.39 49.14
C LYS A 244 30.21 -4.69 48.48
N GLU A 245 29.92 -5.71 49.27
CA GLU A 245 29.39 -7.00 48.80
C GLU A 245 28.08 -6.81 48.02
N PHE A 246 27.10 -6.09 48.59
CA PHE A 246 25.84 -5.81 47.88
C PHE A 246 26.03 -4.92 46.64
N SER A 247 27.02 -4.01 46.64
CA SER A 247 27.34 -3.20 45.46
C SER A 247 27.94 -4.03 44.33
N GLU A 248 28.77 -5.03 44.65
CA GLU A 248 29.33 -5.97 43.67
C GLU A 248 28.22 -6.86 43.08
N GLU A 249 27.33 -7.39 43.92
CA GLU A 249 26.13 -8.15 43.48
C GLU A 249 25.24 -7.31 42.55
N LEU A 250 24.97 -6.06 42.91
CA LEU A 250 24.17 -5.14 42.08
C LEU A 250 24.80 -4.94 40.69
N SER A 251 26.13 -4.76 40.65
CA SER A 251 26.86 -4.63 39.38
C SER A 251 26.76 -5.89 38.51
N GLY A 252 26.76 -7.09 39.13
CA GLY A 252 26.57 -8.37 38.46
C GLY A 252 25.17 -8.51 37.87
N ILE A 253 24.13 -8.19 38.66
CA ILE A 253 22.74 -8.21 38.20
C ILE A 253 22.52 -7.23 37.04
N GLN A 254 23.12 -6.04 37.10
CA GLN A 254 22.99 -5.04 36.04
C GLN A 254 23.61 -5.48 34.71
N LYS A 255 24.75 -6.19 34.75
CA LYS A 255 25.34 -6.84 33.56
C LYS A 255 24.41 -7.91 32.99
N SER A 256 23.89 -8.81 33.83
CA SER A 256 22.95 -9.86 33.42
C SER A 256 21.67 -9.30 32.77
N ILE A 257 21.12 -8.20 33.30
CA ILE A 257 19.96 -7.50 32.69
C ILE A 257 20.31 -6.98 31.29
N SER A 258 21.49 -6.37 31.14
CA SER A 258 21.97 -5.85 29.85
C SER A 258 22.15 -6.97 28.82
N ASP A 259 22.74 -8.10 29.20
CA ASP A 259 22.99 -9.20 28.27
C ASP A 259 21.70 -9.90 27.85
N ILE A 260 20.76 -10.13 28.78
CA ILE A 260 19.42 -10.61 28.44
C ILE A 260 18.71 -9.64 27.49
N ALA A 261 18.87 -8.33 27.67
CA ALA A 261 18.26 -7.33 26.78
C ALA A 261 18.83 -7.41 25.35
N LYS A 262 20.15 -7.65 25.18
CA LYS A 262 20.77 -7.86 23.87
C LYS A 262 20.22 -9.13 23.20
N GLU A 263 20.14 -10.23 23.93
CA GLU A 263 19.63 -11.50 23.41
C GLU A 263 18.15 -11.42 22.99
N ILE A 264 17.33 -10.66 23.73
CA ILE A 264 15.94 -10.36 23.34
C ILE A 264 15.93 -9.57 22.03
N ALA A 265 16.74 -8.52 21.91
CA ALA A 265 16.79 -7.71 20.68
C ALA A 265 17.27 -8.51 19.45
N GLU A 266 18.18 -9.45 19.62
CA GLU A 266 18.61 -10.36 18.54
C GLU A 266 17.50 -11.35 18.16
N SER A 267 16.81 -11.92 19.15
CA SER A 267 15.65 -12.79 18.94
C SER A 267 14.51 -12.06 18.23
N ASP A 268 14.22 -10.81 18.60
CA ASP A 268 13.20 -9.96 17.95
C ASP A 268 13.56 -9.69 16.47
N LYS A 269 14.82 -9.38 16.18
CA LYS A 269 15.30 -9.24 14.80
C LYS A 269 15.11 -10.53 14.01
N ARG A 270 15.36 -11.69 14.63
CA ARG A 270 15.16 -12.99 13.99
C ARG A 270 13.68 -13.26 13.69
N ILE A 271 12.78 -12.96 14.63
CA ILE A 271 11.32 -13.05 14.41
C ILE A 271 10.88 -12.16 13.25
N LEU A 272 11.38 -10.92 13.15
CA LEU A 272 11.05 -10.03 12.04
C LEU A 272 11.51 -10.60 10.69
N GLN A 273 12.69 -11.22 10.65
CA GLN A 273 13.18 -11.90 9.44
C GLN A 273 12.30 -13.09 9.06
N LEU A 274 11.93 -13.93 10.03
CA LEU A 274 11.06 -15.09 9.81
C LEU A 274 9.67 -14.66 9.33
N LYS A 275 9.08 -13.63 9.95
CA LYS A 275 7.79 -13.06 9.52
C LYS A 275 7.84 -12.52 8.09
N SER A 276 8.87 -11.73 7.76
CA SER A 276 9.06 -11.24 6.39
C SER A 276 9.24 -12.37 5.38
N HIS A 277 9.88 -13.48 5.79
CA HIS A 277 10.02 -14.66 4.95
C HIS A 277 8.68 -15.39 4.77
N MET A 278 7.90 -15.55 5.84
CA MET A 278 6.55 -16.12 5.80
C MET A 278 5.60 -15.30 4.93
N ASP A 279 5.60 -13.97 5.05
CA ASP A 279 4.79 -13.07 4.22
C ASP A 279 5.15 -13.24 2.73
N GLY A 280 6.45 -13.39 2.44
CA GLY A 280 6.94 -13.69 1.10
C GLY A 280 6.41 -15.03 0.56
N LEU A 281 6.37 -16.07 1.39
CA LEU A 281 5.84 -17.40 1.03
C LEU A 281 4.30 -17.39 0.88
N GLN A 282 3.58 -16.68 1.76
CA GLN A 282 2.12 -16.55 1.70
C GLN A 282 1.66 -15.84 0.42
N GLN A 283 2.35 -14.76 0.03
CA GLN A 283 2.05 -14.07 -1.22
C GLN A 283 2.21 -15.00 -2.45
N ARG A 284 3.11 -15.98 -2.38
CA ARG A 284 3.36 -16.94 -3.47
C ARG A 284 2.36 -18.08 -3.53
N GLN A 285 1.84 -18.52 -2.38
CA GLN A 285 0.75 -19.50 -2.34
C GLN A 285 -0.46 -19.01 -3.16
N SER A 286 -0.68 -17.69 -3.22
CA SER A 286 -1.75 -17.13 -4.05
C SER A 286 -1.48 -17.19 -5.55
N ASN A 287 -0.21 -17.06 -6.01
CA ASN A 287 0.18 -17.02 -7.41
C ASN A 287 1.68 -17.29 -7.62
N THR A 288 2.02 -18.37 -8.33
CA THR A 288 3.42 -18.77 -8.64
C THR A 288 4.21 -17.70 -9.40
N VAL A 289 3.53 -16.90 -10.23
CA VAL A 289 4.14 -15.84 -11.04
C VAL A 289 4.68 -14.67 -10.21
N THR A 290 4.11 -14.43 -9.01
CA THR A 290 4.58 -13.34 -8.13
C THR A 290 5.98 -13.61 -7.54
N ALA A 291 6.46 -14.86 -7.61
CA ALA A 291 7.82 -15.22 -7.22
C ALA A 291 8.89 -14.55 -8.11
N PHE A 292 8.53 -14.15 -9.33
CA PHE A 292 9.44 -13.60 -10.34
C PHE A 292 9.09 -12.14 -10.65
N GLY A 293 9.48 -11.21 -9.76
CA GLY A 293 9.27 -9.77 -9.91
C GLY A 293 8.17 -9.14 -9.04
N GLY A 294 7.54 -9.92 -8.14
CA GLY A 294 6.60 -9.42 -7.13
C GLY A 294 5.20 -9.06 -7.64
N GLN A 295 4.41 -8.40 -6.80
CA GLN A 295 2.99 -8.08 -7.06
C GLN A 295 2.75 -7.20 -8.31
N LYS A 296 3.75 -6.38 -8.70
CA LYS A 296 3.67 -5.52 -9.88
C LYS A 296 3.59 -6.32 -11.19
N VAL A 297 4.10 -7.55 -11.20
CA VAL A 297 4.09 -8.44 -12.37
C VAL A 297 2.68 -8.84 -12.75
N LEU A 298 1.80 -9.10 -11.77
CA LEU A 298 0.40 -9.47 -12.07
C LEU A 298 -0.33 -8.34 -12.80
N LYS A 299 -0.16 -7.10 -12.35
CA LYS A 299 -0.73 -5.92 -13.01
C LYS A 299 -0.11 -5.71 -14.40
N LEU A 300 1.20 -5.99 -14.54
CA LEU A 300 1.88 -5.91 -15.83
C LEU A 300 1.33 -6.95 -16.82
N LEU A 301 1.12 -8.19 -16.40
CA LEU A 301 0.56 -9.25 -17.24
C LEU A 301 -0.86 -8.92 -17.71
N GLN A 302 -1.71 -8.41 -16.81
CA GLN A 302 -3.05 -7.92 -17.17
C GLN A 302 -2.99 -6.81 -18.23
N LEU A 303 -2.03 -5.90 -18.10
CA LEU A 303 -1.86 -4.79 -19.03
C LEU A 303 -1.27 -5.25 -20.38
N ILE A 304 -0.40 -6.26 -20.38
CA ILE A 304 0.10 -6.90 -21.60
C ILE A 304 -1.05 -7.58 -22.34
N GLU A 305 -1.89 -8.34 -21.64
CA GLU A 305 -3.07 -9.01 -22.20
C GLU A 305 -4.06 -8.00 -22.80
N SER A 306 -4.32 -6.91 -22.08
CA SER A 306 -5.18 -5.81 -22.56
C SER A 306 -4.62 -5.10 -23.81
N ASN A 307 -3.29 -5.09 -23.99
CA ASN A 307 -2.61 -4.45 -25.11
C ASN A 307 -2.06 -5.45 -26.15
N HIS A 308 -2.55 -6.70 -26.17
CA HIS A 308 -1.99 -7.77 -27.02
C HIS A 308 -1.95 -7.37 -28.51
N GLY A 309 -2.94 -6.63 -29.02
CA GLY A 309 -2.99 -6.17 -30.41
C GLY A 309 -1.95 -5.10 -30.80
N ARG A 310 -1.26 -4.49 -29.82
CA ARG A 310 -0.16 -3.54 -30.09
C ARG A 310 1.18 -4.24 -30.31
N PHE A 311 1.32 -5.47 -29.83
CA PHE A 311 2.53 -6.27 -29.97
C PHE A 311 2.52 -7.02 -31.30
N LYS A 312 3.70 -7.13 -31.94
CA LYS A 312 3.88 -8.00 -33.11
C LYS A 312 3.78 -9.47 -32.70
N SER A 313 4.35 -9.82 -31.56
CA SER A 313 4.20 -11.12 -30.92
C SER A 313 4.15 -10.93 -29.41
N PRO A 314 3.34 -11.71 -28.67
CA PRO A 314 3.16 -11.50 -27.24
C PRO A 314 4.51 -11.70 -26.51
N PRO A 315 4.85 -10.81 -25.55
CA PRO A 315 6.08 -10.96 -24.78
C PRO A 315 6.02 -12.22 -23.90
N ILE A 316 7.14 -12.94 -23.82
CA ILE A 316 7.27 -14.16 -23.01
C ILE A 316 7.94 -13.78 -21.70
N GLY A 317 7.25 -13.92 -20.57
CA GLY A 317 7.85 -13.70 -19.26
C GLY A 317 6.85 -13.61 -18.12
N PRO A 318 7.35 -13.53 -16.87
CA PRO A 318 8.78 -13.58 -16.50
C PRO A 318 9.39 -14.97 -16.77
N ILE A 319 10.65 -15.02 -17.21
CA ILE A 319 11.32 -16.26 -17.66
C ILE A 319 11.16 -17.40 -16.65
N GLY A 320 11.32 -17.12 -15.35
CA GLY A 320 11.26 -18.14 -14.31
C GLY A 320 9.90 -18.83 -14.17
N ALA A 321 8.80 -18.17 -14.57
CA ALA A 321 7.47 -18.77 -14.57
C ALA A 321 7.28 -19.82 -15.69
N HIS A 322 8.12 -19.79 -16.72
CA HIS A 322 8.12 -20.77 -17.83
C HIS A 322 9.11 -21.92 -17.60
N LEU A 323 9.72 -22.01 -16.41
CA LEU A 323 10.70 -23.04 -16.07
C LEU A 323 10.14 -24.01 -15.04
N GLN A 324 10.42 -25.29 -15.26
CA GLN A 324 10.21 -26.37 -14.31
C GLN A 324 11.57 -26.95 -13.93
N LEU A 325 11.74 -27.30 -12.66
CA LEU A 325 12.97 -27.92 -12.16
C LEU A 325 12.79 -29.43 -12.06
N ALA A 326 13.79 -30.18 -12.51
CA ALA A 326 13.82 -31.64 -12.37
C ALA A 326 13.91 -32.10 -10.90
N SER A 327 14.52 -31.29 -10.03
CA SER A 327 14.56 -31.53 -8.59
C SER A 327 14.63 -30.21 -7.82
N GLU A 328 13.84 -30.12 -6.73
CA GLU A 328 13.81 -28.96 -5.83
C GLU A 328 15.13 -28.75 -5.08
N SER A 329 15.95 -29.80 -4.92
CA SER A 329 17.26 -29.72 -4.27
C SER A 329 18.23 -28.73 -4.95
N TRP A 330 17.97 -28.37 -6.21
CA TRP A 330 18.76 -27.42 -6.98
C TRP A 330 18.15 -26.02 -7.08
N SER A 331 17.00 -25.77 -6.42
CA SER A 331 16.25 -24.52 -6.56
C SER A 331 17.08 -23.29 -6.21
N VAL A 332 17.77 -23.31 -5.07
CA VAL A 332 18.63 -22.23 -4.58
C VAL A 332 19.83 -22.01 -5.51
N ALA A 333 20.45 -23.09 -5.96
CA ALA A 333 21.60 -23.05 -6.86
C ALA A 333 21.23 -22.44 -8.22
N VAL A 334 20.09 -22.87 -8.80
CA VAL A 334 19.57 -22.35 -10.06
C VAL A 334 19.11 -20.90 -9.92
N ASP A 335 18.49 -20.52 -8.79
CA ASP A 335 18.12 -19.13 -8.53
C ASP A 335 19.35 -18.21 -8.47
N CYS A 336 20.41 -18.67 -7.81
CA CYS A 336 21.68 -17.94 -7.76
C CYS A 336 22.35 -17.85 -9.14
N ALA A 337 22.30 -18.92 -9.93
CA ALA A 337 22.94 -19.01 -11.24
C ALA A 337 22.26 -18.15 -12.31
N CYS A 338 20.93 -18.19 -12.38
CA CYS A 338 20.14 -17.41 -13.33
C CYS A 338 19.87 -15.98 -12.82
N GLY A 339 19.79 -15.78 -11.50
CA GLY A 339 19.69 -14.49 -10.84
C GLY A 339 18.51 -13.64 -11.35
N GLY A 340 18.81 -12.42 -11.79
CA GLY A 340 17.82 -11.48 -12.34
C GLY A 340 17.37 -11.81 -13.76
N LEU A 341 17.91 -12.85 -14.40
CA LEU A 341 17.43 -13.31 -15.71
C LEU A 341 16.04 -13.97 -15.58
N LEU A 342 15.75 -14.62 -14.45
CA LEU A 342 14.46 -15.23 -14.17
C LEU A 342 13.31 -14.21 -14.10
N ASP A 343 13.62 -12.97 -13.74
CA ASP A 343 12.66 -11.85 -13.68
C ASP A 343 12.48 -11.15 -15.03
N ALA A 344 13.22 -11.55 -16.07
CA ALA A 344 13.22 -10.87 -17.35
C ALA A 344 12.04 -11.28 -18.25
N PHE A 345 11.68 -10.39 -19.17
CA PHE A 345 10.71 -10.63 -20.23
C PHE A 345 11.42 -10.66 -21.59
N ILE A 346 10.98 -11.53 -22.49
CA ILE A 346 11.52 -11.70 -23.83
C ILE A 346 10.51 -11.12 -24.83
N VAL A 347 10.99 -10.28 -25.75
CA VAL A 347 10.18 -9.65 -26.80
C VAL A 347 10.75 -9.97 -28.17
N SER A 348 9.90 -10.02 -29.20
CA SER A 348 10.31 -10.41 -30.55
C SER A 348 11.14 -9.35 -31.27
N CYS A 349 10.88 -8.06 -30.99
CA CYS A 349 11.48 -6.95 -31.71
C CYS A 349 11.60 -5.67 -30.86
N HIS A 350 12.32 -4.66 -31.39
CA HIS A 350 12.50 -3.38 -30.71
C HIS A 350 11.18 -2.61 -30.51
N LYS A 351 10.22 -2.74 -31.44
CA LYS A 351 8.88 -2.13 -31.29
C LYS A 351 8.16 -2.69 -30.06
N ASP A 352 8.16 -4.02 -29.90
CA ASP A 352 7.55 -4.69 -28.74
C ASP A 352 8.26 -4.32 -27.43
N LEU A 353 9.57 -4.09 -27.46
CA LEU A 353 10.32 -3.58 -26.30
C LEU A 353 9.77 -2.23 -25.84
N GLN A 354 9.51 -1.30 -26.76
CA GLN A 354 8.99 0.02 -26.42
C GLN A 354 7.58 -0.08 -25.83
N VAL A 355 6.70 -0.89 -26.43
CA VAL A 355 5.34 -1.12 -25.92
C VAL A 355 5.38 -1.75 -24.53
N LEU A 356 6.23 -2.76 -24.31
CA LEU A 356 6.37 -3.39 -22.99
C LEU A 356 6.93 -2.42 -21.94
N ARG A 357 7.88 -1.55 -22.31
CA ARG A 357 8.36 -0.49 -21.41
C ARG A 357 7.28 0.53 -21.06
N GLU A 358 6.45 0.92 -22.03
CA GLU A 358 5.31 1.80 -21.79
C GLU A 358 4.32 1.16 -20.80
N CYS A 359 3.99 -0.12 -21.01
CA CYS A 359 3.15 -0.89 -20.09
C CYS A 359 3.78 -0.95 -18.68
N ALA A 360 5.08 -1.23 -18.58
CA ALA A 360 5.80 -1.26 -17.32
C ALA A 360 5.80 0.10 -16.59
N GLY A 361 5.92 1.20 -17.33
CA GLY A 361 5.84 2.56 -16.79
C GLY A 361 4.48 2.88 -16.16
N ARG A 362 3.38 2.44 -16.78
CA ARG A 362 2.02 2.63 -16.26
C ARG A 362 1.76 1.92 -14.93
N VAL A 363 2.50 0.84 -14.63
CA VAL A 363 2.40 0.10 -13.36
C VAL A 363 3.56 0.41 -12.39
N TYR A 364 4.35 1.45 -12.68
CA TYR A 364 5.52 1.85 -11.89
C TYR A 364 6.55 0.72 -11.69
N TYR A 365 6.77 -0.07 -12.74
CA TYR A 365 7.79 -1.12 -12.79
C TYR A 365 8.99 -0.70 -13.64
N ASN A 366 9.77 0.23 -13.10
CA ASN A 366 10.85 0.90 -13.85
C ASN A 366 12.10 0.03 -14.08
N ASN A 367 12.34 -0.98 -13.24
CA ASN A 367 13.54 -1.84 -13.30
C ASN A 367 13.29 -3.17 -14.04
N LEU A 368 12.34 -3.21 -14.97
CA LEU A 368 12.02 -4.40 -15.74
C LEU A 368 13.15 -4.75 -16.72
N ARG A 369 13.70 -5.96 -16.62
CA ARG A 369 14.69 -6.47 -17.58
C ARG A 369 13.96 -7.02 -18.81
N ILE A 370 14.23 -6.46 -19.98
CA ILE A 370 13.62 -6.88 -21.26
C ILE A 370 14.74 -7.34 -22.21
N ILE A 371 14.56 -8.51 -22.80
CA ILE A 371 15.50 -9.13 -23.74
C ILE A 371 14.83 -9.19 -25.11
N VAL A 372 15.47 -8.65 -26.13
CA VAL A 372 14.99 -8.78 -27.51
C VAL A 372 15.56 -10.07 -28.08
N TYR A 373 14.70 -10.99 -28.49
CA TYR A 373 15.10 -12.27 -29.07
C TYR A 373 14.15 -12.68 -30.19
N ASP A 374 14.70 -13.24 -31.26
CA ASP A 374 13.91 -13.67 -32.41
C ASP A 374 13.22 -15.02 -32.13
N PHE A 375 11.90 -14.99 -32.05
CA PHE A 375 11.07 -16.17 -31.74
C PHE A 375 11.06 -17.22 -32.87
N THR A 376 11.50 -16.86 -34.07
CA THR A 376 11.56 -17.81 -35.20
C THR A 376 12.77 -18.76 -35.13
N ARG A 377 13.74 -18.47 -34.25
CA ARG A 377 14.93 -19.30 -34.08
C ARG A 377 14.58 -20.64 -33.46
N GLN A 378 14.95 -21.72 -34.15
CA GLN A 378 14.83 -23.08 -33.62
C GLN A 378 15.66 -23.28 -32.34
N ARG A 379 15.39 -24.37 -31.62
CA ARG A 379 16.14 -24.73 -30.41
C ARG A 379 17.62 -24.88 -30.74
N LEU A 380 18.48 -24.23 -29.96
CA LEU A 380 19.92 -24.32 -30.12
C LEU A 380 20.40 -25.75 -29.86
N VAL A 381 21.12 -26.31 -30.83
CA VAL A 381 21.85 -27.57 -30.67
C VAL A 381 23.27 -27.23 -30.25
N ILE A 382 23.61 -27.55 -29.01
CA ILE A 382 24.93 -27.27 -28.44
C ILE A 382 25.86 -28.43 -28.82
N PRO A 383 26.99 -28.19 -29.51
CA PRO A 383 27.94 -29.24 -29.82
C PRO A 383 28.54 -29.84 -28.55
N ASP A 384 28.73 -31.16 -28.51
CA ASP A 384 29.24 -31.88 -27.32
C ASP A 384 30.58 -31.33 -26.83
N GLY A 385 31.46 -30.89 -27.74
CA GLY A 385 32.75 -30.28 -27.41
C GLY A 385 32.67 -28.90 -26.74
N SER A 386 31.50 -28.27 -26.68
CA SER A 386 31.25 -26.98 -26.02
C SER A 386 30.67 -27.13 -24.61
N LEU A 387 30.19 -28.32 -24.25
CA LEU A 387 29.68 -28.60 -22.92
C LEU A 387 30.82 -28.84 -21.91
N PRO A 388 30.60 -28.57 -20.63
CA PRO A 388 31.51 -28.99 -19.57
C PRO A 388 31.69 -30.50 -19.53
N THR A 389 32.94 -30.96 -19.46
CA THR A 389 33.23 -32.39 -19.20
C THR A 389 33.16 -32.63 -17.70
N THR A 390 31.95 -32.81 -17.16
CA THR A 390 31.74 -33.03 -15.71
C THR A 390 30.72 -34.14 -15.46
N GLU A 391 30.89 -34.88 -14.36
CA GLU A 391 29.87 -35.82 -13.86
C GLU A 391 28.70 -35.11 -13.16
N HIS A 392 28.90 -33.84 -12.83
CA HIS A 392 27.91 -32.99 -12.17
C HIS A 392 26.94 -32.36 -13.17
N PRO A 393 25.66 -32.19 -12.79
CA PRO A 393 24.66 -31.60 -13.68
C PRO A 393 24.95 -30.11 -13.93
N THR A 394 24.60 -29.65 -15.12
CA THR A 394 24.59 -28.21 -15.46
C THR A 394 23.22 -27.61 -15.19
N VAL A 395 23.14 -26.29 -15.05
CA VAL A 395 21.85 -25.59 -14.92
C VAL A 395 20.90 -25.96 -16.06
N LEU A 396 21.40 -25.99 -17.30
CA LEU A 396 20.61 -26.38 -18.48
C LEU A 396 20.05 -27.81 -18.39
N SER A 397 20.77 -28.74 -17.76
CA SER A 397 20.31 -30.14 -17.61
C SER A 397 19.20 -30.31 -16.57
N VAL A 398 19.11 -29.40 -15.60
CA VAL A 398 18.16 -29.48 -14.48
C VAL A 398 16.88 -28.69 -14.75
N ILE A 399 16.93 -27.68 -15.63
CA ILE A 399 15.76 -26.89 -16.03
C ILE A 399 15.05 -27.49 -17.23
N GLN A 400 13.72 -27.42 -17.24
CA GLN A 400 12.86 -27.83 -18.34
C GLN A 400 11.90 -26.69 -18.69
N SER A 401 11.61 -26.52 -19.98
CA SER A 401 10.66 -25.52 -20.47
C SER A 401 10.01 -26.00 -21.75
N GLU A 402 8.72 -25.72 -21.90
CA GLU A 402 7.97 -25.97 -23.14
C GLU A 402 8.39 -25.02 -24.26
N ASN A 403 8.90 -23.83 -23.92
CA ASN A 403 9.27 -22.80 -24.88
C ASN A 403 10.77 -22.81 -25.17
N HIS A 404 11.15 -23.23 -26.38
CA HIS A 404 12.55 -23.25 -26.82
C HIS A 404 13.22 -21.86 -26.80
N THR A 405 12.46 -20.77 -26.98
CA THR A 405 12.99 -19.40 -26.89
C THR A 405 13.53 -19.11 -25.49
N VAL A 406 12.85 -19.59 -24.44
CA VAL A 406 13.30 -19.41 -23.05
C VAL A 406 14.62 -20.15 -22.82
N LEU A 407 14.73 -21.40 -23.27
CA LEU A 407 15.96 -22.18 -23.16
C LEU A 407 17.11 -21.53 -23.94
N ASN A 408 16.84 -21.06 -25.16
CA ASN A 408 17.84 -20.39 -25.99
C ASN A 408 18.37 -19.11 -25.30
N VAL A 409 17.50 -18.30 -24.71
CA VAL A 409 17.91 -17.10 -23.96
C VAL A 409 18.74 -17.45 -22.72
N LEU A 410 18.41 -18.53 -22.01
CA LEU A 410 19.19 -18.98 -20.85
C LEU A 410 20.58 -19.49 -21.25
N VAL A 411 20.74 -20.04 -22.44
CA VAL A 411 22.04 -20.40 -23.02
C VAL A 411 22.80 -19.13 -23.44
N ASP A 412 22.21 -18.31 -24.30
CA ASP A 412 22.91 -17.15 -24.89
C ASP A 412 23.25 -16.06 -23.87
N GLN A 413 22.36 -15.76 -22.93
CA GLN A 413 22.52 -14.68 -21.95
C GLN A 413 22.92 -15.19 -20.56
N GLY A 414 22.45 -16.39 -20.18
CA GLY A 414 22.70 -16.99 -18.88
C GLY A 414 23.92 -17.91 -18.85
N HIS A 415 24.33 -18.47 -20.00
CA HIS A 415 25.32 -19.54 -20.11
C HIS A 415 24.98 -20.76 -19.25
N ALA A 416 23.69 -21.09 -19.18
CA ALA A 416 23.17 -22.19 -18.36
C ALA A 416 23.82 -23.54 -18.68
N GLU A 417 24.35 -23.71 -19.90
CA GLU A 417 25.08 -24.89 -20.36
C GLU A 417 26.50 -25.00 -19.77
N ARG A 418 27.06 -23.89 -19.27
CA ARG A 418 28.43 -23.82 -18.70
C ARG A 418 28.44 -23.58 -17.19
N GLN A 419 27.27 -23.51 -16.56
CA GLN A 419 27.10 -23.36 -15.12
C GLN A 419 26.88 -24.74 -14.50
N VAL A 420 27.79 -25.19 -13.64
CA VAL A 420 27.77 -26.54 -13.03
C VAL A 420 27.22 -26.47 -11.62
N LEU A 421 26.41 -27.46 -11.23
CA LEU A 421 25.74 -27.56 -9.95
C LEU A 421 26.32 -28.71 -9.12
N VAL A 422 26.67 -28.43 -7.87
CA VAL A 422 27.29 -29.36 -6.92
C VAL A 422 26.59 -29.29 -5.57
N ARG A 423 26.56 -30.38 -4.82
CA ARG A 423 25.89 -30.39 -3.49
C ARG A 423 26.77 -29.69 -2.46
N ASP A 424 27.97 -30.22 -2.25
CA ASP A 424 28.80 -29.80 -1.12
C ASP A 424 29.81 -28.71 -1.50
N TYR A 425 30.15 -27.90 -0.49
CA TYR A 425 31.12 -26.81 -0.61
C TYR A 425 32.51 -27.31 -1.07
N GLU A 426 33.02 -28.38 -0.47
CA GLU A 426 34.35 -28.92 -0.80
C GLU A 426 34.40 -29.50 -2.22
N VAL A 427 33.33 -30.17 -2.65
CA VAL A 427 33.21 -30.68 -4.02
C VAL A 427 33.20 -29.52 -5.02
N GLY A 428 32.47 -28.45 -4.72
CA GLY A 428 32.47 -27.24 -5.55
C GLY A 428 33.83 -26.58 -5.68
N LYS A 429 34.60 -26.53 -4.59
CA LYS A 429 35.96 -26.00 -4.60
C LYS A 429 36.88 -26.83 -5.50
N SER A 430 36.81 -28.15 -5.38
CA SER A 430 37.60 -29.08 -6.21
C SER A 430 37.26 -28.98 -7.69
N VAL A 431 35.97 -28.91 -8.04
CA VAL A 431 35.50 -28.79 -9.43
C VAL A 431 35.82 -27.41 -10.02
N ALA A 432 35.77 -26.34 -9.21
CA ALA A 432 36.03 -24.98 -9.69
C ALA A 432 37.53 -24.65 -9.85
N PHE A 433 38.40 -25.25 -9.01
CA PHE A 433 39.78 -24.81 -8.86
C PHE A 433 40.83 -25.90 -9.09
N ASP A 434 40.61 -27.11 -8.56
CA ASP A 434 41.62 -28.17 -8.55
C ASP A 434 41.61 -28.93 -9.89
N HIS A 435 40.41 -29.30 -10.34
CA HIS A 435 40.18 -29.91 -11.65
C HIS A 435 39.81 -28.81 -12.63
N ARG A 436 40.78 -28.27 -13.38
CA ARG A 436 40.52 -27.30 -14.48
C ARG A 436 39.81 -27.97 -15.66
N MET A 437 38.55 -28.34 -15.43
CA MET A 437 37.67 -28.95 -16.40
C MET A 437 37.37 -27.96 -17.52
N ARG A 438 37.34 -28.45 -18.75
CA ARG A 438 37.12 -27.60 -19.93
C ARG A 438 35.70 -27.06 -19.94
N ASN A 439 35.55 -25.85 -20.48
CA ASN A 439 34.28 -25.17 -20.74
C ASN A 439 33.39 -24.83 -19.52
N ILE A 440 33.83 -25.05 -18.27
CA ILE A 440 33.12 -24.50 -17.09
C ILE A 440 33.27 -22.98 -17.06
N LYS A 441 32.17 -22.29 -16.80
CA LYS A 441 32.18 -20.84 -16.52
C LYS A 441 32.14 -20.58 -15.02
N GLU A 442 31.18 -21.19 -14.32
CA GLU A 442 30.89 -20.97 -12.90
C GLU A 442 30.34 -22.25 -12.26
N VAL A 443 30.62 -22.44 -10.98
CA VAL A 443 30.13 -23.57 -10.17
C VAL A 443 29.27 -23.04 -9.03
N TYR A 444 28.11 -23.66 -8.81
CA TYR A 444 27.16 -23.27 -7.77
C TYR A 444 26.87 -24.44 -6.83
N THR A 445 26.90 -24.19 -5.52
CA THR A 445 26.51 -25.19 -4.51
C THR A 445 25.00 -25.18 -4.27
N SER A 446 24.45 -26.27 -3.72
CA SER A 446 23.04 -26.32 -3.29
C SER A 446 22.69 -25.21 -2.29
N ASP A 447 23.66 -24.79 -1.48
CA ASP A 447 23.50 -23.72 -0.49
C ASP A 447 23.68 -22.30 -1.07
N GLY A 448 23.93 -22.18 -2.38
CA GLY A 448 24.01 -20.91 -3.09
C GLY A 448 25.38 -20.22 -3.08
N PHE A 449 26.47 -20.93 -2.77
CA PHE A 449 27.82 -20.41 -3.00
C PHE A 449 28.12 -20.40 -4.49
N ARG A 450 28.80 -19.34 -4.95
CA ARG A 450 29.26 -19.22 -6.34
C ARG A 450 30.79 -19.24 -6.38
N MET A 451 31.35 -20.15 -7.16
CA MET A 451 32.78 -20.37 -7.30
C MET A 451 33.20 -20.29 -8.77
N PHE A 452 34.25 -19.52 -9.06
CA PHE A 452 34.77 -19.42 -10.43
C PHE A 452 36.23 -18.97 -10.44
N SER A 453 36.93 -19.29 -11.52
CA SER A 453 38.30 -18.84 -11.77
C SER A 453 38.35 -17.88 -12.97
N ARG A 454 39.14 -16.82 -12.85
CA ARG A 454 39.44 -15.89 -13.96
C ARG A 454 40.95 -15.77 -14.08
N GLY A 455 41.53 -16.48 -15.04
CA GLY A 455 42.99 -16.59 -15.18
C GLY A 455 43.60 -17.30 -13.96
N SER A 456 44.46 -16.59 -13.22
CA SER A 456 45.07 -17.10 -11.98
C SER A 456 44.25 -16.83 -10.72
N VAL A 457 43.22 -15.98 -10.78
CA VAL A 457 42.44 -15.57 -9.60
C VAL A 457 41.29 -16.55 -9.37
N GLN A 458 41.25 -17.12 -8.16
CA GLN A 458 40.16 -17.95 -7.66
C GLN A 458 39.23 -17.09 -6.81
N THR A 459 37.91 -17.21 -7.00
CA THR A 459 36.93 -16.41 -6.25
C THR A 459 35.79 -17.28 -5.77
N ILE A 460 35.47 -17.17 -4.47
CA ILE A 460 34.32 -17.79 -3.83
C ILE A 460 33.46 -16.66 -3.28
N LEU A 461 32.20 -16.62 -3.71
CA LEU A 461 31.21 -15.67 -3.23
C LEU A 461 30.18 -16.42 -2.38
N PRO A 462 29.97 -16.02 -1.10
CA PRO A 462 28.94 -16.62 -0.27
C PRO A 462 27.54 -16.28 -0.79
N PRO A 463 26.53 -17.07 -0.41
CA PRO A 463 25.13 -16.76 -0.72
C PRO A 463 24.76 -15.37 -0.20
N ASN A 464 23.85 -14.71 -0.91
CA ASN A 464 23.52 -13.31 -0.66
C ASN A 464 22.91 -13.13 0.74
N LYS A 465 23.42 -12.18 1.54
CA LYS A 465 22.99 -11.94 2.94
C LYS A 465 21.50 -11.62 3.10
N ARG A 466 20.85 -11.19 2.02
CA ARG A 466 19.39 -11.10 1.88
C ARG A 466 18.96 -12.23 0.96
N PRO A 467 18.67 -13.43 1.50
CA PRO A 467 18.22 -14.53 0.67
C PRO A 467 16.98 -14.09 -0.07
N ARG A 468 17.03 -14.15 -1.42
CA ARG A 468 15.80 -14.06 -2.20
C ARG A 468 14.97 -15.26 -1.80
N PRO A 469 13.69 -15.09 -1.45
CA PRO A 469 12.93 -16.22 -0.97
C PRO A 469 12.85 -17.28 -2.09
N GLU A 470 12.96 -18.57 -1.75
CA GLU A 470 13.12 -19.68 -2.72
C GLU A 470 12.00 -19.68 -3.78
N ARG A 471 12.33 -19.45 -5.05
CA ARG A 471 11.31 -19.14 -6.08
C ARG A 471 10.51 -20.36 -6.53
N TRP A 472 11.06 -21.57 -6.35
CA TRP A 472 10.43 -22.84 -6.66
C TRP A 472 10.35 -23.66 -5.37
N CYS A 473 9.17 -23.71 -4.76
CA CYS A 473 8.89 -24.49 -3.56
C CYS A 473 7.65 -25.36 -3.81
N SER A 474 7.77 -26.67 -3.59
CA SER A 474 6.69 -27.64 -3.89
C SER A 474 5.60 -27.65 -2.80
N SER A 475 5.95 -27.34 -1.54
CA SER A 475 4.99 -27.26 -0.42
C SER A 475 5.12 -25.96 0.42
N PRO A 476 4.70 -24.79 -0.10
CA PRO A 476 4.78 -23.52 0.62
C PRO A 476 4.06 -23.54 1.99
N ALA A 477 2.97 -24.32 2.11
CA ALA A 477 2.18 -24.43 3.33
C ALA A 477 2.94 -25.12 4.48
N GLU A 478 3.68 -26.19 4.19
CA GLU A 478 4.50 -26.91 5.18
C GLU A 478 5.66 -26.03 5.65
N LYS A 479 6.32 -25.33 4.72
CA LYS A 479 7.40 -24.41 5.06
C LYS A 479 6.92 -23.22 5.90
N ILE A 480 5.75 -22.67 5.60
CA ILE A 480 5.12 -21.63 6.42
C ILE A 480 4.83 -22.16 7.83
N ALA A 481 4.36 -23.40 7.95
CA ALA A 481 4.10 -24.03 9.25
C ALA A 481 5.40 -24.24 10.06
N GLU A 482 6.48 -24.68 9.43
CA GLU A 482 7.81 -24.80 10.05
C GLU A 482 8.33 -23.46 10.57
N LEU A 483 8.31 -22.42 9.73
CA LEU A 483 8.77 -21.08 10.10
C LEU A 483 7.91 -20.45 11.19
N LYS A 484 6.61 -20.72 11.16
CA LYS A 484 5.68 -20.29 12.22
C LYS A 484 6.01 -20.98 13.54
N ASN A 485 6.27 -22.29 13.52
CA ASN A 485 6.69 -23.03 14.71
C ASN A 485 8.03 -22.53 15.25
N GLU A 486 9.00 -22.20 14.39
CA GLU A 486 10.27 -21.59 14.79
C GLU A 486 10.04 -20.20 15.44
N ALA A 487 9.23 -19.34 14.81
CA ALA A 487 8.90 -18.02 15.34
C ALA A 487 8.18 -18.10 16.69
N ASP A 488 7.22 -19.01 16.83
CA ASP A 488 6.50 -19.26 18.08
C ASP A 488 7.44 -19.80 19.16
N GLY A 489 8.39 -20.67 18.79
CA GLY A 489 9.45 -21.14 19.66
C GLY A 489 10.32 -20.00 20.20
N ILE A 490 10.82 -19.12 19.32
CA ILE A 490 11.61 -17.95 19.70
C ILE A 490 10.78 -17.00 20.57
N GLN A 491 9.49 -16.81 20.26
CA GLN A 491 8.61 -15.95 21.05
C GLN A 491 8.40 -16.46 22.49
N ARG A 492 8.35 -17.79 22.68
CA ARG A 492 8.34 -18.40 24.03
C ARG A 492 9.65 -18.10 24.75
N THR A 493 10.79 -18.28 24.11
CA THR A 493 12.11 -17.96 24.68
C THR A 493 12.22 -16.47 25.07
N ILE A 494 11.70 -15.55 24.25
CA ILE A 494 11.64 -14.12 24.59
C ILE A 494 10.76 -13.87 25.83
N SER A 495 9.64 -14.59 25.95
CA SER A 495 8.73 -14.45 27.09
C SER A 495 9.39 -14.95 28.38
N GLU A 496 10.11 -16.06 28.32
CA GLU A 496 10.92 -16.60 29.42
C GLU A 496 12.04 -15.64 29.82
N LYS A 497 12.81 -15.14 28.86
CA LYS A 497 13.87 -14.14 29.10
C LYS A 497 13.33 -12.83 29.67
N ASN A 498 12.15 -12.38 29.23
CA ASN A 498 11.47 -11.22 29.82
C ASN A 498 11.01 -11.48 31.25
N ALA A 499 10.54 -12.69 31.58
CA ALA A 499 10.22 -13.06 32.95
C ALA A 499 11.47 -13.09 33.84
N GLN A 500 12.58 -13.64 33.35
CA GLN A 500 13.88 -13.61 34.03
C GLN A 500 14.37 -12.18 34.25
N ARG A 501 14.31 -11.32 33.22
CA ARG A 501 14.67 -9.91 33.32
C ARG A 501 13.85 -9.17 34.38
N ARG A 502 12.54 -9.43 34.47
CA ARG A 502 11.67 -8.83 35.51
C ARG A 502 12.07 -9.25 36.92
N LYS A 503 12.43 -10.53 37.13
CA LYS A 503 12.95 -11.01 38.42
C LYS A 503 14.23 -10.27 38.81
N LEU A 504 15.20 -10.20 37.89
CA LEU A 504 16.46 -9.48 38.11
C LEU A 504 16.27 -7.97 38.37
N VAL A 505 15.29 -7.32 37.73
CA VAL A 505 14.96 -5.91 38.00
C VAL A 505 14.40 -5.72 39.42
N ASN A 506 13.57 -6.64 39.90
CA ASN A 506 13.08 -6.62 41.28
C ASN A 506 14.23 -6.87 42.26
N ASP A 507 15.11 -7.83 41.98
CA ASP A 507 16.28 -8.13 42.81
C ASP A 507 17.23 -6.93 42.89
N ARG A 508 17.44 -6.23 41.76
CA ARG A 508 18.19 -4.96 41.73
C ARG A 508 17.56 -3.92 42.65
N SER A 509 16.24 -3.70 42.57
CA SER A 509 15.54 -2.74 43.43
C SER A 509 15.64 -3.11 44.91
N ASN A 510 15.59 -4.40 45.24
CA ASN A 510 15.74 -4.88 46.62
C ASN A 510 17.17 -4.63 47.15
N LEU A 511 18.20 -4.88 46.32
CA LEU A 511 19.59 -4.61 46.68
C LEU A 511 19.87 -3.11 46.83
N GLU A 512 19.33 -2.26 45.94
CA GLU A 512 19.43 -0.81 46.05
C GLU A 512 18.85 -0.30 47.39
N GLN A 513 17.70 -0.85 47.82
CA GLN A 513 17.12 -0.54 49.13
C GLN A 513 17.98 -1.02 50.30
N LYS A 514 18.55 -2.23 50.22
CA LYS A 514 19.47 -2.75 51.25
C LYS A 514 20.73 -1.87 51.38
N ILE A 515 21.34 -1.47 50.26
CA ILE A 515 22.48 -0.56 50.22
C ILE A 515 22.11 0.80 50.83
N ALA A 516 20.95 1.35 50.49
CA ALA A 516 20.49 2.61 51.06
C ALA A 516 20.27 2.53 52.59
N ASN A 517 19.73 1.40 53.07
CA ASN A 517 19.55 1.16 54.50
C ASN A 517 20.89 0.99 55.25
N LEU A 518 21.88 0.32 54.64
CA LEU A 518 23.23 0.22 55.20
C LEU A 518 23.92 1.57 55.26
N LYS A 519 23.82 2.39 54.20
CA LYS A 519 24.35 3.78 54.21
C LYS A 519 23.75 4.61 55.35
N ARG A 520 22.43 4.51 55.56
CA ARG A 520 21.74 5.20 56.68
C ARG A 520 22.22 4.76 58.07
N LYS A 521 22.65 3.50 58.23
CA LYS A 521 23.23 3.00 59.48
C LYS A 521 24.71 3.36 59.64
N ARG A 522 25.48 3.32 58.54
CA ARG A 522 26.91 3.61 58.53
C ARG A 522 27.22 5.08 58.83
N GLU A 523 26.51 6.01 58.21
CA GLU A 523 26.77 7.45 58.38
C GLU A 523 26.76 7.97 59.83
N PRO A 524 25.77 7.63 60.69
CA PRO A 524 25.79 8.05 62.09
C PRO A 524 26.90 7.36 62.91
N GLU A 525 27.21 6.09 62.63
CA GLU A 525 28.31 5.38 63.28
C GLU A 525 29.68 5.97 62.90
N GLU A 526 29.88 6.35 61.63
CA GLU A 526 31.07 7.05 61.16
C GLU A 526 31.24 8.43 61.83
N ARG A 527 30.13 9.18 62.01
CA ARG A 527 30.15 10.44 62.76
C ARG A 527 30.45 10.22 64.24
N HIS A 528 29.89 9.17 64.84
CA HIS A 528 30.13 8.85 66.25
C HIS A 528 31.59 8.45 66.51
N LEU A 529 32.15 7.62 65.62
CA LEU A 529 33.57 7.27 65.60
C LEU A 529 34.46 8.52 65.48
N MET A 530 34.13 9.44 64.57
CA MET A 530 34.89 10.69 64.40
C MET A 530 34.84 11.55 65.68
N ASN A 531 33.67 11.68 66.30
CA ASN A 531 33.53 12.44 67.55
C ASN A 531 34.33 11.81 68.71
N LYS A 532 34.32 10.47 68.83
CA LYS A 532 35.10 9.77 69.87
C LYS A 532 36.62 9.87 69.61
N LYS A 533 37.07 9.83 68.35
CA LYS A 533 38.47 10.08 67.97
C LYS A 533 38.91 11.50 68.37
N VAL A 534 38.05 12.51 68.16
CA VAL A 534 38.30 13.89 68.62
C VAL A 534 38.34 13.97 70.15
N GLN A 535 37.41 13.32 70.86
CA GLN A 535 37.42 13.29 72.33
C GLN A 535 38.70 12.64 72.92
N LEU A 536 39.22 11.61 72.27
CA LEU A 536 40.50 11.01 72.66
C LEU A 536 41.68 11.97 72.44
N GLU A 537 41.69 12.71 71.32
CA GLU A 537 42.70 13.74 71.07
C GLU A 537 42.62 14.89 72.08
N ASP A 538 41.42 15.30 72.47
CA ASP A 538 41.21 16.36 73.45
C ASP A 538 41.60 15.91 74.87
N ALA A 539 41.30 14.67 75.27
CA ALA A 539 41.77 14.08 76.54
C ALA A 539 43.30 13.96 76.62
N LYS A 540 43.94 13.62 75.48
CA LYS A 540 45.41 13.64 75.33
C LYS A 540 46.00 15.05 75.39
N ARG A 541 45.25 16.08 75.01
CA ARG A 541 45.68 17.49 75.14
C ARG A 541 45.51 18.01 76.57
N ALA A 542 44.41 17.67 77.25
CA ALA A 542 44.12 18.12 78.61
C ALA A 542 45.11 17.55 79.66
N THR A 543 45.54 16.30 79.50
CA THR A 543 46.60 15.68 80.33
C THR A 543 47.96 16.38 80.17
N ALA A 544 48.25 16.91 78.98
CA ALA A 544 49.48 17.65 78.71
C ALA A 544 49.47 19.09 79.25
N GLU A 545 48.29 19.63 79.63
CA GLU A 545 48.12 20.99 80.15
C GLU A 545 48.19 21.08 81.68
N ASN A 546 47.84 20.02 82.43
CA ASN A 546 47.75 20.04 83.90
C ASN A 546 49.11 20.01 84.65
N ASN A 547 50.19 19.54 84.01
CA ASN A 547 51.52 19.34 84.64
C ASN A 547 52.43 20.60 84.67
N ARG A 548 51.89 21.82 84.70
CA ARG A 548 52.65 23.05 84.33
C ARG A 548 52.96 24.06 85.45
N HIS A 549 52.76 23.75 86.73
CA HIS A 549 53.02 24.71 87.82
C HIS A 549 53.99 24.18 88.88
N ALA A 550 55.30 24.30 88.65
CA ALA A 550 56.30 24.52 89.70
C ALA A 550 57.54 25.18 89.07
N ALA A 551 57.78 26.43 89.47
CA ALA A 551 58.70 27.37 88.86
C ALA A 551 60.18 27.04 89.12
N VAL A 552 61.05 27.37 88.15
CA VAL A 552 62.26 28.20 88.34
C VAL A 552 62.68 28.80 86.98
N ASP A 553 63.18 30.03 87.08
CA ASP A 553 63.62 31.04 86.10
C ASP A 553 64.05 30.56 84.69
N THR A 554 63.25 30.94 83.68
CA THR A 554 63.47 30.69 82.23
C THR A 554 63.07 31.91 81.39
N THR A 555 63.36 33.10 81.91
CA THR A 555 62.91 34.42 81.42
C THR A 555 63.12 34.66 79.91
N GLU A 556 64.15 34.10 79.28
CA GLU A 556 64.37 34.23 77.82
C GLU A 556 63.48 33.28 76.98
N LEU A 557 63.21 32.06 77.44
CA LEU A 557 62.31 31.12 76.75
C LEU A 557 60.84 31.52 76.90
N GLU A 558 60.50 32.23 77.98
CA GLU A 558 59.14 32.75 78.23
C GLU A 558 58.77 33.91 77.28
N GLU A 559 59.73 34.76 76.90
CA GLU A 559 59.53 35.82 75.89
C GLU A 559 59.31 35.23 74.48
N ASP A 560 60.11 34.26 74.07
CA ASP A 560 59.94 33.55 72.78
C ASP A 560 58.57 32.83 72.69
N ILE A 561 58.11 32.24 73.80
CA ILE A 561 56.77 31.61 73.88
C ILE A 561 55.66 32.68 73.76
N LYS A 562 55.89 33.90 74.24
CA LYS A 562 54.91 35.00 74.17
C LYS A 562 54.82 35.59 72.77
N GLU A 563 55.93 35.71 72.06
CA GLU A 563 55.96 36.13 70.65
C GLU A 563 55.27 35.10 69.74
N GLU A 564 55.57 33.81 69.90
CA GLU A 564 54.94 32.75 69.10
C GLU A 564 53.43 32.64 69.38
N LYS A 565 52.97 32.93 70.61
CA LYS A 565 51.53 33.03 70.94
C LYS A 565 50.84 34.18 70.19
N ASN A 566 51.44 35.38 70.17
CA ASN A 566 50.89 36.51 69.42
C ASN A 566 50.80 36.22 67.91
N ASN A 567 51.80 35.52 67.35
CA ASN A 567 51.77 35.10 65.94
C ASN A 567 50.65 34.09 65.66
N ILE A 568 50.38 33.16 66.59
CA ILE A 568 49.25 32.23 66.50
C ILE A 568 47.91 32.97 66.52
N GLU A 569 47.70 33.91 67.46
CA GLU A 569 46.46 34.70 67.55
C GLU A 569 46.18 35.52 66.28
N GLN A 570 47.21 36.19 65.73
CA GLN A 570 47.07 36.90 64.46
C GLN A 570 46.70 35.97 63.30
N ARG A 571 47.24 34.74 63.30
CA ARG A 571 46.94 33.75 62.26
C ARG A 571 45.54 33.17 62.42
N GLU A 572 45.06 32.94 63.64
CA GLU A 572 43.68 32.52 63.95
C GLU A 572 42.66 33.55 63.47
N LEU A 573 42.91 34.84 63.70
CA LEU A 573 42.10 35.94 63.17
C LEU A 573 42.04 35.94 61.64
N SER A 574 43.17 35.69 60.98
CA SER A 574 43.22 35.58 59.52
C SER A 574 42.44 34.36 59.00
N LEU A 575 42.47 33.24 59.72
CA LEU A 575 41.74 32.01 59.41
C LEU A 575 40.22 32.19 59.58
N GLN A 576 39.79 32.83 60.67
CA GLN A 576 38.39 33.19 60.87
C GLN A 576 37.87 34.06 59.73
N LYS A 577 38.65 35.05 59.27
CA LYS A 577 38.29 35.89 58.14
C LYS A 577 38.13 35.09 56.84
N THR A 578 38.98 34.09 56.60
CA THR A 578 38.82 33.17 55.44
C THR A 578 37.61 32.26 55.58
N ASN A 579 37.28 31.79 56.78
CA ASN A 579 36.11 30.95 57.04
C ASN A 579 34.78 31.70 56.83
N VAL A 580 34.71 32.97 57.24
CA VAL A 580 33.56 33.84 56.94
C VAL A 580 33.37 34.02 55.42
N LYS A 581 34.45 34.25 54.66
CA LYS A 581 34.38 34.31 53.19
C LYS A 581 33.93 32.99 52.56
N LEU A 582 34.41 31.86 53.08
CA LEU A 582 34.04 30.53 52.61
C LEU A 582 32.54 30.23 52.84
N SER A 583 32.02 30.53 54.04
CA SER A 583 30.60 30.38 54.34
C SER A 583 29.70 31.28 53.47
N ALA A 584 30.13 32.50 53.16
CA ALA A 584 29.44 33.38 52.23
C ALA A 584 29.41 32.80 50.81
N ALA A 585 30.56 32.32 50.30
CA ALA A 585 30.64 31.68 48.98
C ALA A 585 29.77 30.40 48.89
N LEU A 586 29.73 29.59 49.96
CA LEU A 586 28.86 28.41 50.05
C LEU A 586 27.37 28.76 49.95
N ARG A 587 26.94 29.80 50.65
CA ARG A 587 25.55 30.31 50.58
C ARG A 587 25.22 30.76 49.16
N GLU A 588 26.13 31.50 48.54
CA GLU A 588 25.95 32.06 47.22
C GLU A 588 25.90 31.00 46.11
N VAL A 589 26.66 29.90 46.23
CA VAL A 589 26.52 28.71 45.35
C VAL A 589 25.14 28.08 45.48
N ASN A 590 24.62 27.94 46.70
CA ASN A 590 23.30 27.36 46.93
C ASN A 590 22.18 28.25 46.37
N ASP A 591 22.26 29.56 46.60
CA ASP A 591 21.27 30.52 46.09
C ASP A 591 21.25 30.51 44.55
N ARG A 592 22.41 30.52 43.89
CA ARG A 592 22.50 30.41 42.42
C ARG A 592 22.01 29.06 41.89
N ARG A 593 22.26 27.95 42.59
CA ARG A 593 21.71 26.63 42.21
C ARG A 593 20.19 26.57 42.31
N MET A 594 19.61 27.19 43.34
CA MET A 594 18.15 27.27 43.50
C MET A 594 17.51 28.15 42.41
N ALA A 595 18.14 29.27 42.08
CA ALA A 595 17.72 30.13 40.96
C ALA A 595 17.80 29.38 39.61
N PHE A 596 18.88 28.62 39.38
CA PHE A 596 19.00 27.80 38.17
C PHE A 596 17.94 26.69 38.10
N LYS A 597 17.61 26.05 39.23
CA LYS A 597 16.56 25.04 39.28
C LYS A 597 15.19 25.61 38.93
N THR A 598 14.81 26.73 39.53
CA THR A 598 13.54 27.42 39.23
C THR A 598 13.47 27.89 37.79
N PHE A 599 14.58 28.38 37.22
CA PHE A 599 14.66 28.68 35.79
C PHE A 599 14.45 27.42 34.93
N MET A 600 15.13 26.31 35.22
CA MET A 600 14.99 25.06 34.46
C MET A 600 13.57 24.47 34.49
N ASP A 601 12.84 24.66 35.59
CA ASP A 601 11.44 24.24 35.69
C ASP A 601 10.56 25.05 34.72
N SER A 602 10.74 26.38 34.65
CA SER A 602 10.07 27.26 33.67
C SER A 602 10.42 26.92 32.22
N VAL A 603 11.68 26.59 31.94
CA VAL A 603 12.12 26.17 30.58
C VAL A 603 11.45 24.87 30.14
N ASN A 604 11.21 23.94 31.06
CA ASN A 604 10.51 22.70 30.71
C ASN A 604 9.05 22.93 30.34
N GLU A 605 8.38 23.90 30.96
CA GLU A 605 7.00 24.30 30.59
C GLU A 605 6.98 24.94 29.19
N GLU A 606 7.89 25.87 28.90
CA GLU A 606 7.98 26.48 27.56
C GLU A 606 8.30 25.46 26.46
N ARG A 607 9.15 24.46 26.77
CA ARG A 607 9.45 23.37 25.81
C ARG A 607 8.22 22.52 25.49
N LEU A 608 7.32 22.30 26.46
CA LEU A 608 6.06 21.58 26.22
C LEU A 608 5.13 22.41 25.31
N HIS A 609 5.05 23.72 25.53
CA HIS A 609 4.30 24.63 24.65
C HIS A 609 4.85 24.65 23.23
N PHE A 610 6.18 24.67 23.06
CA PHE A 610 6.82 24.59 21.74
C PHE A 610 6.50 23.26 21.03
N SER A 611 6.58 22.13 21.74
CA SER A 611 6.21 20.82 21.18
C SER A 611 4.76 20.79 20.72
N SER A 612 3.83 21.28 21.56
CA SER A 612 2.40 21.33 21.23
C SER A 612 2.12 22.20 20.00
N ALA A 613 2.78 23.37 19.90
CA ALA A 613 2.62 24.25 18.74
C ALA A 613 3.16 23.61 17.45
N ASN A 614 4.24 22.84 17.53
CA ASN A 614 4.78 22.11 16.39
C ASN A 614 3.89 20.95 15.95
N ASP A 615 3.27 20.24 16.91
CA ASP A 615 2.28 19.17 16.61
C ASP A 615 1.03 19.74 15.93
N GLU A 616 0.54 20.91 16.38
CA GLU A 616 -0.57 21.63 15.73
C GLU A 616 -0.22 22.08 14.32
N LEU A 617 0.99 22.60 14.11
CA LEU A 617 1.49 22.97 12.78
C LEU A 617 1.49 21.77 11.83
N ASP A 618 1.98 20.63 12.27
CA ASP A 618 2.01 19.40 11.48
C ASP A 618 0.60 18.87 11.18
N LEU A 619 -0.34 19.05 12.10
CA LEU A 619 -1.75 18.71 11.87
C LEU A 619 -2.36 19.58 10.77
N VAL A 620 -2.10 20.90 10.77
CA VAL A 620 -2.59 21.82 9.73
C VAL A 620 -2.01 21.44 8.37
N LYS A 621 -0.71 21.12 8.28
CA LYS A 621 -0.08 20.63 7.03
C LYS A 621 -0.77 19.38 6.49
N ARG A 622 -1.04 18.39 7.35
CA ARG A 622 -1.77 17.17 6.94
C ARG A 622 -3.18 17.46 6.43
N LYS A 623 -3.89 18.42 7.04
CA LYS A 623 -5.22 18.85 6.56
C LYS A 623 -5.14 19.50 5.18
N ILE A 624 -4.12 20.33 4.93
CA ILE A 624 -3.87 20.93 3.60
C ILE A 624 -3.62 19.84 2.56
N ASP A 625 -2.75 18.87 2.86
CA ASP A 625 -2.44 17.77 1.95
C ASP A 625 -3.69 16.94 1.63
N ALA A 626 -4.53 16.65 2.63
CA ALA A 626 -5.78 15.92 2.43
C ALA A 626 -6.76 16.70 1.53
N ALA A 627 -6.95 17.99 1.78
CA ALA A 627 -7.80 18.85 0.95
C ALA A 627 -7.27 18.98 -0.48
N GLN A 628 -5.94 19.05 -0.65
CA GLN A 628 -5.28 19.07 -1.96
C GLN A 628 -5.47 17.75 -2.72
N GLN A 629 -5.40 16.61 -2.04
CA GLN A 629 -5.70 15.30 -2.64
C GLN A 629 -7.16 15.21 -3.09
N GLU A 630 -8.11 15.70 -2.30
CA GLU A 630 -9.52 15.70 -2.69
C GLU A 630 -9.78 16.64 -3.88
N LYS A 631 -9.17 17.83 -3.89
CA LYS A 631 -9.23 18.74 -5.05
C LYS A 631 -8.69 18.09 -6.32
N THR A 632 -7.48 17.53 -6.28
CA THR A 632 -6.86 16.86 -7.44
C THR A 632 -7.65 15.64 -7.90
N HIS A 633 -8.32 14.92 -6.99
CA HIS A 633 -9.25 13.86 -7.35
C HIS A 633 -10.41 14.38 -8.20
N TYR A 634 -11.11 15.44 -7.78
CA TYR A 634 -12.23 16.01 -8.54
C TYR A 634 -11.79 16.68 -9.85
N GLU A 635 -10.63 17.34 -9.88
CA GLU A 635 -10.03 17.86 -11.12
C GLU A 635 -9.71 16.71 -12.11
N GLY A 636 -9.18 15.60 -11.58
CA GLY A 636 -8.95 14.38 -12.35
C GLY A 636 -10.25 13.78 -12.89
N VAL A 637 -11.29 13.68 -12.07
CA VAL A 637 -12.62 13.19 -12.48
C VAL A 637 -13.25 14.09 -13.55
N MET A 638 -13.13 15.41 -13.41
CA MET A 638 -13.59 16.37 -14.41
C MET A 638 -12.92 16.13 -15.76
N THR A 639 -11.59 15.99 -15.75
CA THR A 639 -10.78 15.86 -16.97
C THR A 639 -10.91 14.49 -17.65
N THR A 640 -11.00 13.41 -16.86
CA THR A 640 -10.95 12.03 -17.39
C THR A 640 -12.31 11.41 -17.67
N LYS A 641 -13.36 11.82 -16.95
CA LYS A 641 -14.72 11.27 -17.12
C LYS A 641 -15.71 12.31 -17.63
N VAL A 642 -15.90 13.40 -16.89
CA VAL A 642 -17.02 14.32 -17.17
C VAL A 642 -16.88 15.00 -18.53
N LEU A 643 -15.73 15.61 -18.84
CA LEU A 643 -15.53 16.30 -20.11
C LEU A 643 -15.48 15.35 -21.33
N PRO A 644 -14.79 14.18 -21.28
CA PRO A 644 -14.83 13.23 -22.39
C PRO A 644 -16.23 12.66 -22.64
N ASP A 645 -16.97 12.26 -21.60
CA ASP A 645 -18.34 11.73 -21.73
C ASP A 645 -19.27 12.73 -22.44
N ILE A 646 -19.14 14.02 -22.12
CA ILE A 646 -19.92 15.10 -22.75
C ILE A 646 -19.50 15.26 -24.22
N LYS A 647 -18.20 15.27 -24.51
CA LYS A 647 -17.70 15.39 -25.90
C LYS A 647 -18.17 14.23 -26.77
N THR A 648 -18.16 13.00 -26.25
CA THR A 648 -18.66 11.84 -26.99
C THR A 648 -20.17 11.94 -27.23
N ALA A 649 -20.94 12.36 -26.23
CA ALA A 649 -22.38 12.55 -26.39
C ALA A 649 -22.73 13.70 -27.35
N GLU A 650 -21.94 14.78 -27.36
CA GLU A 650 -22.07 15.90 -28.31
C GLU A 650 -21.75 15.46 -29.74
N ALA A 651 -20.76 14.59 -29.94
CA ALA A 651 -20.45 14.00 -31.24
C ALA A 651 -21.57 13.07 -31.73
N GLU A 652 -22.07 12.18 -30.87
CA GLU A 652 -23.23 11.32 -31.18
C GLU A 652 -24.47 12.14 -31.56
N TYR A 653 -24.72 13.24 -30.84
CA TYR A 653 -25.82 14.16 -31.12
C TYR A 653 -25.66 14.84 -32.50
N ALA A 654 -24.46 15.30 -32.84
CA ALA A 654 -24.18 15.89 -34.15
C ALA A 654 -24.38 14.89 -35.30
N ASP A 655 -23.92 13.64 -35.12
CA ASP A 655 -24.12 12.56 -36.10
C ASP A 655 -25.61 12.26 -36.31
N LEU A 656 -26.41 12.22 -35.23
CA LEU A 656 -27.86 12.04 -35.30
C LEU A 656 -28.55 13.20 -36.02
N GLN A 657 -28.15 14.45 -35.76
CA GLN A 657 -28.66 15.62 -36.49
C GLN A 657 -28.37 15.53 -37.99
N GLN A 658 -27.18 15.08 -38.38
CA GLN A 658 -26.84 14.87 -39.79
C GLN A 658 -27.71 13.76 -40.41
N ARG A 659 -27.88 12.62 -39.73
CA ARG A 659 -28.75 11.52 -40.18
C ARG A 659 -30.21 11.97 -40.33
N ARG A 660 -30.72 12.77 -39.40
CA ARG A 660 -32.06 13.38 -39.48
C ARG A 660 -32.20 14.18 -40.76
N GLN A 661 -31.24 15.06 -41.07
CA GLN A 661 -31.26 15.87 -42.30
C GLN A 661 -31.24 15.01 -43.56
N GLU A 662 -30.44 13.93 -43.57
CA GLU A 662 -30.38 13.01 -44.71
C GLU A 662 -31.70 12.24 -44.90
N TYR A 663 -32.29 11.71 -43.82
CA TYR A 663 -33.57 11.02 -43.88
C TYR A 663 -34.72 11.96 -44.22
N PHE A 664 -34.72 13.18 -43.69
CA PHE A 664 -35.69 14.21 -44.04
C PHE A 664 -35.65 14.51 -45.53
N LYS A 665 -34.45 14.77 -46.10
CA LYS A 665 -34.31 14.99 -47.55
C LYS A 665 -34.84 13.81 -48.38
N LYS A 666 -34.55 12.57 -47.97
CA LYS A 666 -35.03 11.36 -48.66
C LYS A 666 -36.55 11.20 -48.53
N ALA A 667 -37.13 11.51 -47.37
CA ALA A 667 -38.56 11.42 -47.11
C ALA A 667 -39.35 12.50 -47.88
N SER A 668 -38.86 13.74 -47.89
CA SER A 668 -39.49 14.85 -48.61
C SER A 668 -39.59 14.65 -50.12
N ILE A 669 -38.70 13.84 -50.72
CA ILE A 669 -38.78 13.46 -52.14
C ILE A 669 -39.97 12.52 -52.39
N ILE A 670 -40.34 11.69 -51.42
CA ILE A 670 -41.40 10.69 -51.54
C ILE A 670 -42.77 11.29 -51.19
N CYS A 671 -42.85 12.10 -50.15
CA CYS A 671 -44.09 12.71 -49.65
C CYS A 671 -43.78 13.94 -48.80
N SER A 672 -44.61 14.98 -48.88
CA SER A 672 -44.49 16.13 -47.97
C SER A 672 -44.91 15.77 -46.54
N GLU A 673 -44.43 16.53 -45.55
CA GLU A 673 -44.76 16.31 -44.14
C GLU A 673 -46.25 16.54 -43.85
N SER A 674 -46.84 17.56 -44.47
CA SER A 674 -48.27 17.89 -44.34
C SER A 674 -49.20 16.80 -44.90
N ASP A 675 -48.78 16.13 -45.99
CA ASP A 675 -49.53 15.00 -46.56
C ASP A 675 -49.50 13.76 -45.64
N MET A 676 -48.46 13.64 -44.80
CA MET A 676 -48.32 12.56 -43.81
C MET A 676 -49.14 12.78 -42.55
N GLU A 677 -49.30 14.04 -42.11
CA GLU A 677 -50.19 14.41 -41.01
C GLU A 677 -51.67 14.06 -41.34
N ALA A 678 -52.06 14.17 -42.61
CA ALA A 678 -53.37 13.76 -43.11
C ALA A 678 -53.57 12.22 -43.11
N LEU A 679 -52.49 11.43 -43.20
CA LEU A 679 -52.48 9.97 -43.24
C LEU A 679 -52.41 9.32 -41.84
N SER A 680 -53.11 9.87 -40.84
CA SER A 680 -53.33 9.36 -39.47
C SER A 680 -52.14 8.67 -38.77
N HIS A 681 -51.64 9.29 -37.69
CA HIS A 681 -50.63 8.81 -36.72
C HIS A 681 -49.79 7.57 -37.14
N VAL A 682 -48.58 7.85 -37.63
CA VAL A 682 -47.46 6.88 -37.78
C VAL A 682 -46.87 6.48 -36.41
N ALA A 683 -47.43 6.98 -35.31
CA ALA A 683 -46.94 6.74 -33.95
C ALA A 683 -47.19 5.28 -33.54
N GLY A 684 -46.16 4.44 -33.66
CA GLY A 684 -46.11 3.12 -33.01
C GLY A 684 -45.63 1.95 -33.87
N SER A 685 -45.37 2.14 -35.18
CA SER A 685 -44.80 1.08 -36.02
C SER A 685 -43.33 1.38 -36.34
N THR A 686 -42.43 0.47 -36.02
CA THR A 686 -41.00 0.65 -36.36
C THR A 686 -40.77 0.53 -37.87
N PRO A 687 -39.72 1.14 -38.43
CA PRO A 687 -39.45 1.03 -39.87
C PRO A 687 -39.30 -0.42 -40.35
N GLU A 688 -38.78 -1.32 -39.51
CA GLU A 688 -38.66 -2.74 -39.82
C GLU A 688 -40.05 -3.40 -39.98
N GLN A 689 -40.99 -3.08 -39.09
CA GLN A 689 -42.35 -3.61 -39.15
C GLN A 689 -43.09 -3.14 -40.40
N LEU A 690 -42.93 -1.86 -40.76
CA LEU A 690 -43.50 -1.29 -41.98
C LEU A 690 -42.85 -1.90 -43.25
N SER A 691 -41.53 -2.11 -43.25
CA SER A 691 -40.81 -2.75 -44.35
C SER A 691 -41.27 -4.21 -44.57
N ALA A 692 -41.47 -4.96 -43.48
CA ALA A 692 -41.97 -6.33 -43.53
C ALA A 692 -43.42 -6.39 -44.05
N LYS A 693 -44.27 -5.44 -43.66
CA LYS A 693 -45.65 -5.33 -44.15
C LYS A 693 -45.70 -5.00 -45.64
N ILE A 694 -44.84 -4.09 -46.11
CA ILE A 694 -44.70 -3.77 -47.54
C ILE A 694 -44.26 -5.00 -48.33
N ASN A 695 -43.27 -5.76 -47.84
CA ASN A 695 -42.79 -6.95 -48.54
C ASN A 695 -43.87 -8.05 -48.64
N ARG A 696 -44.67 -8.25 -47.58
CA ARG A 696 -45.82 -9.17 -47.62
C ARG A 696 -46.88 -8.73 -48.63
N LEU A 697 -47.21 -7.44 -48.69
CA LEU A 697 -48.17 -6.91 -49.64
C LEU A 697 -47.66 -6.96 -51.09
N LYS A 698 -46.37 -6.72 -51.31
CA LYS A 698 -45.74 -6.91 -52.63
C LYS A 698 -45.83 -8.36 -53.11
N GLN A 699 -45.54 -9.32 -52.23
CA GLN A 699 -45.70 -10.75 -52.57
C GLN A 699 -47.16 -11.09 -52.91
N ARG A 700 -48.12 -10.51 -52.19
CA ARG A 700 -49.54 -10.69 -52.47
C ARG A 700 -49.95 -10.05 -53.80
N PHE A 701 -49.48 -8.83 -54.07
CA PHE A 701 -49.67 -8.13 -55.34
C PHE A 701 -49.14 -8.95 -56.52
N ASP A 702 -47.92 -9.50 -56.42
CA ASP A 702 -47.32 -10.33 -57.46
C ASP A 702 -48.11 -11.64 -57.68
N GLN A 703 -48.63 -12.24 -56.61
CA GLN A 703 -49.45 -13.46 -56.69
C GLN A 703 -50.82 -13.19 -57.33
N GLU A 704 -51.46 -12.07 -57.01
CA GLU A 704 -52.76 -11.70 -57.57
C GLU A 704 -52.64 -11.22 -59.02
N SER A 705 -51.57 -10.48 -59.36
CA SER A 705 -51.26 -10.06 -60.73
C SER A 705 -51.04 -11.26 -61.67
N ARG A 706 -50.37 -12.31 -61.19
CA ARG A 706 -50.18 -13.57 -61.93
C ARG A 706 -51.46 -14.38 -62.14
N LYS A 707 -52.54 -14.11 -61.40
CA LYS A 707 -53.84 -14.77 -61.60
C LYS A 707 -54.70 -14.06 -62.65
N ILE A 708 -54.37 -12.81 -62.99
CA ILE A 708 -55.09 -12.01 -63.99
C ILE A 708 -54.47 -12.16 -65.38
N CYS A 709 -53.15 -12.31 -65.47
CA CYS A 709 -52.45 -12.73 -66.70
C CYS A 709 -52.72 -14.21 -67.01
#